data_AF-A0A800MGI3-F1
#
_entry.id   AF-A0A800MGI3-F1
#
_cell.length_a   1.000
_cell.length_b   1.000
_cell.length_c   1.000
_cell.angle_alpha   90.00
_cell.angle_beta   90.00
_cell.angle_gamma   90.00
#
_symmetry.space_group_name_H-M   'P 1'
#
loop_
_entity.id
_entity.type
_entity.pdbx_description
1 polymer ?
#
loop_
_entity_poly.entity_id
_entity_poly.type
_entity_poly.pdbx_seq_one_letter_code
_entity_poly.pdbx_strand_id
1 'polypeptide(L)'
;MILVQPVIAILAGCLLGAFPQEGPLGNAAFQHTDKAAQTAMAEGDALLARVREDDGLNRAFDAWHRALLVSSKGAAVSAQGSGLSKEQSTRTTFGVEEAVLRRIGALSPAQRLLWAERFETLGAEALTSLPDSQPNGALERIERTHPGTQAAAHGALILGDRAAEEGALATARLWWKRAGRHSRLSTPQGARDKLQSAVQRRHQSLAGQDPGGQQTLLGARKLKTARQDRLENFALAAHSLNRVPLGRGLRLGAVELSDGSALVQGPRIALFYEPKSLDGMGRPERILLKGWSLPGSGELRPVAAPTAGGWSLLPASDGEQVVLVIDRGEPGRTIRGLARPARGNALAMVRRNPSNRPSLVWVRRGLKWEGPGATDDGPNLRAVLEYQPGPLIVGSQLFVLARSMGQTVDGNFQDGDLTLISFNLASGRLLRSLLITQASDLTRESSLLGYSPELRTVSMPLALVGETILCGTNAGLVAAVELDGRLLWTLRTRRRHPDAPGWPGSRPPLSTPTGVWVAPGDSDRLYRLDPRPGTTPLLAPILHLGQSLDLVGSSQSGLLLMGRSGPREALIEVSLDRGSDESGGTADPLLHLGPAERFTGTSLHSTDRTLLATNHRLYLFDRSREMLLLDAPALLGQDLGGDLVGLREHILLLGANTVRVLRVLR
;
A
#
# COMPACT_ATOMS: atom_id res chain seq x y z
N MET A 1 -40.29 -22.65 47.15
CA MET A 1 -39.63 -21.36 47.45
C MET A 1 -38.14 -21.68 47.57
N ILE A 2 -37.42 -21.63 46.45
CA ILE A 2 -36.02 -22.09 46.35
C ILE A 2 -35.18 -20.83 46.12
N LEU A 3 -34.41 -20.45 47.14
CA LEU A 3 -33.44 -19.36 47.05
C LEU A 3 -32.19 -19.86 46.33
N VAL A 4 -31.93 -19.30 45.16
CA VAL A 4 -30.68 -19.50 44.41
C VAL A 4 -29.64 -18.49 44.93
N GLN A 5 -28.56 -18.99 45.53
CA GLN A 5 -27.38 -18.18 45.84
C GLN A 5 -26.53 -18.01 44.57
N PRO A 6 -26.10 -16.78 44.21
CA PRO A 6 -25.09 -16.58 43.18
C PRO A 6 -23.69 -16.77 43.77
N VAL A 7 -22.92 -17.69 43.19
CA VAL A 7 -21.50 -17.88 43.48
C VAL A 7 -20.73 -16.68 42.92
N ILE A 8 -20.30 -15.82 43.83
CA ILE A 8 -19.28 -14.79 43.59
C ILE A 8 -17.93 -15.50 43.57
N ALA A 9 -17.31 -15.60 42.40
CA ALA A 9 -15.89 -15.91 42.26
C ALA A 9 -15.20 -14.68 41.64
N ILE A 10 -14.91 -13.70 42.50
CA ILE A 10 -13.98 -12.60 42.25
C ILE A 10 -12.73 -12.94 43.06
N LEU A 11 -11.60 -13.22 42.39
CA LEU A 11 -10.26 -12.73 42.72
C LEU A 11 -9.16 -13.48 41.94
N ALA A 12 -8.11 -12.71 41.65
CA ALA A 12 -6.76 -13.10 41.25
C ALA A 12 -6.49 -13.35 39.75
N GLY A 13 -6.39 -12.25 39.01
CA GLY A 13 -5.78 -12.17 37.69
C GLY A 13 -5.27 -10.76 37.36
N CYS A 14 -4.80 -10.02 38.37
CA CYS A 14 -4.12 -8.74 38.19
C CYS A 14 -2.63 -8.95 38.47
N LEU A 15 -1.79 -8.27 37.67
CA LEU A 15 -0.32 -8.26 37.66
C LEU A 15 0.32 -9.28 36.71
N LEU A 16 0.38 -8.91 35.43
CA LEU A 16 1.61 -8.76 34.63
C LEU A 16 1.20 -8.30 33.21
N GLY A 17 1.84 -7.25 32.70
CA GLY A 17 1.40 -6.45 31.55
C GLY A 17 0.92 -7.25 30.34
N ALA A 18 -0.36 -7.08 30.00
CA ALA A 18 -0.96 -7.62 28.79
C ALA A 18 -1.58 -6.47 28.00
N PHE A 19 -1.02 -6.20 26.80
CA PHE A 19 -1.77 -5.56 25.72
C PHE A 19 -3.12 -6.28 25.55
N PRO A 20 -4.22 -5.62 25.11
CA PRO A 20 -5.45 -6.34 24.77
C PRO A 20 -5.11 -7.37 23.70
N GLN A 21 -5.00 -8.64 24.12
CA GLN A 21 -4.29 -9.66 23.34
C GLN A 21 -4.98 -9.81 21.99
N GLU A 22 -4.21 -9.53 20.92
CA GLU A 22 -4.57 -9.88 19.56
C GLU A 22 -4.87 -11.38 19.42
N GLY A 23 -4.55 -12.21 20.43
CA GLY A 23 -4.65 -13.66 20.39
C GLY A 23 -3.55 -14.26 19.51
N PRO A 24 -3.54 -15.58 19.28
CA PRO A 24 -2.61 -16.18 18.35
C PRO A 24 -2.82 -15.58 16.95
N LEU A 25 -1.73 -15.34 16.22
CA LEU A 25 -1.79 -14.75 14.87
C LEU A 25 -2.64 -15.57 13.89
N GLY A 26 -2.75 -16.90 14.12
CA GLY A 26 -3.53 -17.81 13.29
C GLY A 26 -3.10 -17.80 11.82
N ASN A 27 -1.85 -17.42 11.55
CA ASN A 27 -1.39 -17.06 10.22
C ASN A 27 0.00 -17.64 9.93
N ALA A 28 0.07 -18.48 8.91
CA ALA A 28 1.30 -19.09 8.40
C ALA A 28 1.85 -18.37 7.15
N ALA A 29 1.49 -17.10 6.93
CA ALA A 29 1.95 -16.32 5.78
C ALA A 29 3.46 -16.43 5.60
N PHE A 30 3.86 -16.83 4.40
CA PHE A 30 5.26 -17.02 4.07
C PHE A 30 5.99 -15.67 4.14
N GLN A 31 7.05 -15.62 4.95
CA GLN A 31 7.98 -14.50 4.99
C GLN A 31 9.29 -15.00 4.41
N HIS A 32 9.69 -14.46 3.26
CA HIS A 32 10.95 -14.83 2.65
C HIS A 32 12.11 -14.44 3.56
N THR A 33 13.09 -15.35 3.71
CA THR A 33 14.36 -15.07 4.37
C THR A 33 15.51 -15.67 3.58
N ASP A 34 16.59 -14.91 3.44
CA ASP A 34 17.83 -15.36 2.84
C ASP A 34 18.62 -16.17 3.88
N LYS A 35 18.80 -17.47 3.60
CA LYS A 35 19.44 -18.39 4.55
C LYS A 35 20.90 -18.03 4.82
N ALA A 36 21.66 -17.63 3.80
CA ALA A 36 23.08 -17.33 3.95
C ALA A 36 23.27 -16.05 4.78
N ALA A 37 22.49 -15.02 4.48
CA ALA A 37 22.48 -13.80 5.28
C ALA A 37 21.98 -14.07 6.71
N GLN A 38 20.93 -14.87 6.88
CA GLN A 38 20.41 -15.23 8.21
C GLN A 38 21.45 -15.91 9.09
N THR A 39 22.22 -16.85 8.54
CA THR A 39 23.30 -17.53 9.26
C THR A 39 24.39 -16.54 9.67
N ALA A 40 24.86 -15.69 8.75
CA ALA A 40 25.88 -14.69 9.04
C ALA A 40 25.41 -13.66 10.10
N MET A 41 24.14 -13.25 10.04
CA MET A 41 23.54 -12.38 11.04
C MET A 41 23.48 -13.03 12.43
N ALA A 42 23.07 -14.30 12.50
CA ALA A 42 23.01 -15.04 13.76
C ALA A 42 24.41 -15.29 14.36
N GLU A 43 25.41 -15.55 13.53
CA GLU A 43 26.81 -15.67 13.93
C GLU A 43 27.31 -14.36 14.56
N GLY A 44 27.08 -13.21 13.90
CA GLY A 44 27.47 -11.90 14.43
C GLY A 44 26.77 -11.57 15.75
N ASP A 45 25.46 -11.83 15.86
CA ASP A 45 24.70 -11.60 17.08
C ASP A 45 25.21 -12.48 18.25
N ALA A 46 25.54 -13.75 17.97
CA ALA A 46 26.08 -14.68 18.97
C ALA A 46 27.49 -14.31 19.43
N LEU A 47 28.34 -13.83 18.52
CA LEU A 47 29.68 -13.33 18.83
C LEU A 47 29.59 -12.08 19.69
N LEU A 48 28.76 -11.10 19.32
CA LEU A 48 28.55 -9.86 20.07
C LEU A 48 28.10 -10.14 21.52
N ALA A 49 27.16 -11.08 21.70
CA ALA A 49 26.66 -11.45 23.03
C ALA A 49 27.72 -12.09 23.95
N ARG A 50 28.80 -12.63 23.37
CA ARG A 50 29.90 -13.28 24.10
C ARG A 50 31.10 -12.36 24.33
N VAL A 51 31.07 -11.13 23.81
CA VAL A 51 32.19 -10.19 23.89
C VAL A 51 32.46 -9.81 25.36
N ARG A 52 33.54 -10.37 25.91
CA ARG A 52 34.26 -9.87 27.09
C ARG A 52 35.60 -9.20 26.72
N GLU A 53 36.05 -9.35 25.46
CA GLU A 53 37.36 -8.92 24.93
C GLU A 53 37.25 -8.40 23.47
N ASP A 54 38.15 -7.51 23.05
CA ASP A 54 38.08 -6.76 21.77
C ASP A 54 38.04 -7.63 20.49
N ASP A 55 38.67 -8.80 20.50
CA ASP A 55 38.77 -9.68 19.31
C ASP A 55 37.43 -10.30 18.88
N GLY A 56 36.52 -10.48 19.84
CA GLY A 56 35.16 -10.98 19.57
C GLY A 56 34.30 -9.96 18.82
N LEU A 57 34.56 -8.66 19.00
CA LEU A 57 33.79 -7.59 18.40
C LEU A 57 34.08 -7.48 16.89
N ASN A 58 35.35 -7.55 16.49
CA ASN A 58 35.74 -7.51 15.08
C ASN A 58 35.15 -8.67 14.27
N ARG A 59 35.13 -9.88 14.84
CA ARG A 59 34.52 -11.04 14.19
C ARG A 59 33.00 -10.89 14.06
N ALA A 60 32.34 -10.30 15.06
CA ALA A 60 30.91 -10.00 14.98
C ALA A 60 30.60 -9.03 13.82
N PHE A 61 31.42 -8.00 13.67
CA PHE A 61 31.31 -7.02 12.59
C PHE A 61 31.52 -7.64 11.21
N ASP A 62 32.53 -8.50 11.06
CA ASP A 62 32.79 -9.21 9.79
C ASP A 62 31.63 -10.14 9.42
N ALA A 63 30.99 -10.78 10.40
CA ALA A 63 29.83 -11.63 10.16
C ALA A 63 28.62 -10.82 9.64
N TRP A 64 28.33 -9.67 10.26
CA TRP A 64 27.27 -8.76 9.75
C TRP A 64 27.60 -8.18 8.37
N HIS A 65 28.86 -7.82 8.11
CA HIS A 65 29.31 -7.35 6.80
C HIS A 65 29.18 -8.44 5.73
N ARG A 66 29.56 -9.68 6.05
CA ARG A 66 29.37 -10.85 5.17
C ARG A 66 27.90 -11.03 4.79
N ALA A 67 26.97 -10.82 5.72
CA ALA A 67 25.53 -10.90 5.42
C ALA A 67 25.12 -9.95 4.28
N LEU A 68 25.70 -8.74 4.21
CA LEU A 68 25.46 -7.78 3.12
C LEU A 68 26.09 -8.24 1.80
N LEU A 69 27.29 -8.82 1.87
CA LEU A 69 28.01 -9.30 0.68
C LEU A 69 27.33 -10.49 0.00
N VAL A 70 26.80 -11.45 0.79
CA VAL A 70 26.20 -12.69 0.25
C VAL A 70 24.75 -12.53 -0.16
N SER A 71 24.06 -11.50 0.35
CA SER A 71 22.65 -11.24 0.02
C SER A 71 22.50 -10.36 -1.22
N SER A 72 21.32 -10.42 -1.84
CA SER A 72 20.90 -9.54 -2.92
C SER A 72 20.03 -8.37 -2.42
N LYS A 73 19.83 -7.35 -3.27
CA LYS A 73 18.92 -6.23 -2.96
C LYS A 73 17.49 -6.74 -2.76
N GLY A 74 16.88 -6.41 -1.63
CA GLY A 74 15.52 -6.86 -1.29
C GLY A 74 15.47 -8.21 -0.55
N ALA A 75 16.63 -8.86 -0.33
CA ALA A 75 16.73 -10.00 0.57
C ALA A 75 16.35 -9.61 2.00
N ALA A 76 15.87 -10.57 2.78
CA ALA A 76 15.36 -10.34 4.12
C ALA A 76 15.90 -11.35 5.14
N VAL A 77 15.88 -10.98 6.41
CA VAL A 77 16.23 -11.82 7.56
C VAL A 77 15.21 -11.64 8.68
N SER A 78 15.15 -12.61 9.59
CA SER A 78 14.38 -12.54 10.82
C SER A 78 14.70 -11.28 11.62
N ALA A 79 13.68 -10.69 12.25
CA ALA A 79 13.85 -9.56 13.16
C ALA A 79 14.42 -9.95 14.54
N GLN A 80 14.81 -11.21 14.76
CA GLN A 80 15.57 -11.58 15.96
C GLN A 80 16.86 -10.73 16.07
N GLY A 81 17.24 -10.35 17.28
CA GLY A 81 18.43 -9.51 17.54
C GLY A 81 18.31 -8.03 17.14
N SER A 82 17.15 -7.57 16.66
CA SER A 82 16.97 -6.19 16.15
C SER A 82 16.49 -5.16 17.19
N GLY A 83 16.50 -5.52 18.48
CA GLY A 83 16.00 -4.67 19.57
C GLY A 83 14.48 -4.61 19.71
N LEU A 84 13.73 -5.39 18.93
CA LEU A 84 12.28 -5.54 19.07
C LEU A 84 11.90 -6.47 20.21
N SER A 85 10.67 -6.35 20.71
CA SER A 85 10.12 -7.33 21.65
C SER A 85 10.03 -8.73 21.03
N LYS A 86 9.96 -9.78 21.85
CA LYS A 86 9.82 -11.17 21.36
C LYS A 86 8.59 -11.34 20.46
N GLU A 87 7.48 -10.70 20.81
CA GLU A 87 6.25 -10.75 20.02
C GLU A 87 6.39 -10.04 18.67
N GLN A 88 7.01 -8.85 18.65
CA GLN A 88 7.20 -8.11 17.40
C GLN A 88 8.21 -8.82 16.48
N SER A 89 9.28 -9.38 17.06
CA SER A 89 10.33 -10.05 16.28
C SER A 89 9.86 -11.35 15.61
N THR A 90 8.93 -12.11 16.21
CA THR A 90 8.38 -13.33 15.58
C THR A 90 7.45 -13.05 14.39
N ARG A 91 6.95 -11.82 14.31
CA ARG A 91 6.03 -11.36 13.25
C ARG A 91 6.74 -10.65 12.11
N THR A 92 7.99 -10.24 12.32
CA THR A 92 8.67 -9.27 11.49
C THR A 92 9.89 -9.88 10.83
N THR A 93 10.07 -9.59 9.55
CA THR A 93 11.38 -9.71 8.90
C THR A 93 11.83 -8.32 8.47
N PHE A 94 13.13 -8.09 8.45
CA PHE A 94 13.74 -6.86 7.95
C PHE A 94 14.52 -7.18 6.67
N GLY A 95 14.63 -6.20 5.76
CA GLY A 95 15.66 -6.27 4.73
C GLY A 95 17.04 -6.41 5.38
N VAL A 96 17.97 -7.10 4.72
CA VAL A 96 19.32 -7.35 5.30
C VAL A 96 20.02 -6.03 5.66
N GLU A 97 19.93 -5.03 4.79
CA GLU A 97 20.49 -3.70 5.00
C GLU A 97 19.90 -3.00 6.22
N GLU A 98 18.56 -3.04 6.35
CA GLU A 98 17.84 -2.47 7.48
C GLU A 98 18.19 -3.20 8.79
N ALA A 99 18.33 -4.53 8.74
CA ALA A 99 18.70 -5.35 9.88
C ALA A 99 20.12 -5.04 10.39
N VAL A 100 21.08 -4.81 9.49
CA VAL A 100 22.45 -4.41 9.85
C VAL A 100 22.49 -2.97 10.36
N LEU A 101 21.84 -2.02 9.67
CA LEU A 101 21.77 -0.62 10.12
C LEU A 101 21.15 -0.47 11.51
N ARG A 102 20.15 -1.29 11.85
CA ARG A 102 19.57 -1.35 13.20
C ARG A 102 20.57 -1.82 14.25
N ARG A 103 21.36 -2.86 13.94
CA ARG A 103 22.41 -3.37 14.83
C ARG A 103 23.50 -2.34 15.06
N ILE A 104 24.00 -1.71 14.00
CA ILE A 104 24.94 -0.59 14.10
C ILE A 104 24.35 0.54 14.96
N GLY A 105 23.08 0.89 14.73
CA GLY A 105 22.38 1.91 15.54
C GLY A 105 22.30 1.56 17.03
N ALA A 106 22.18 0.28 17.37
CA ALA A 106 22.11 -0.22 18.75
C ALA A 106 23.47 -0.34 19.47
N LEU A 107 24.58 -0.31 18.73
CA LEU A 107 25.93 -0.31 19.31
C LEU A 107 26.18 0.95 20.14
N SER A 108 27.08 0.84 21.13
CA SER A 108 27.59 2.00 21.87
C SER A 108 28.35 2.96 20.94
N PRO A 109 28.52 4.25 21.29
CA PRO A 109 29.29 5.18 20.47
C PRO A 109 30.70 4.69 20.12
N ALA A 110 31.41 4.05 21.07
CA ALA A 110 32.75 3.50 20.85
C ALA A 110 32.72 2.31 19.89
N GLN A 111 31.76 1.40 20.03
CA GLN A 111 31.61 0.25 19.13
C GLN A 111 31.23 0.69 17.70
N ARG A 112 30.39 1.73 17.57
CA ARG A 112 30.07 2.33 16.26
C ARG A 112 31.30 2.93 15.59
N LEU A 113 32.20 3.54 16.36
CA LEU A 113 33.47 4.06 15.85
C LEU A 113 34.32 2.93 15.29
N LEU A 114 34.49 1.84 16.03
CA LEU A 114 35.24 0.66 15.57
C LEU A 114 34.64 0.05 14.29
N TRP A 115 33.31 -0.01 14.19
CA TRP A 115 32.63 -0.43 12.95
C TRP A 115 32.99 0.51 11.79
N ALA A 116 32.84 1.82 11.98
CA ALA A 116 33.08 2.80 10.94
C ALA A 116 34.54 2.78 10.48
N GLU A 117 35.50 2.81 11.39
CA GLU A 117 36.94 2.77 11.08
C GLU A 117 37.33 1.51 10.32
N ARG A 118 36.77 0.35 10.70
CA ARG A 118 37.05 -0.93 10.04
C ARG A 118 36.60 -0.95 8.59
N PHE A 119 35.41 -0.44 8.28
CA PHE A 119 34.82 -0.54 6.94
C PHE A 119 34.96 0.72 6.09
N GLU A 120 35.39 1.85 6.66
CA GLU A 120 35.64 3.09 5.93
C GLU A 120 36.71 2.90 4.87
N THR A 121 37.85 2.30 5.23
CA THR A 121 38.97 2.08 4.29
C THR A 121 38.51 1.29 3.07
N LEU A 122 37.77 0.19 3.29
CA LEU A 122 37.23 -0.63 2.20
C LEU A 122 36.23 0.13 1.34
N GLY A 123 35.35 0.93 1.96
CA GLY A 123 34.38 1.75 1.24
C GLY A 123 35.05 2.87 0.42
N ALA A 124 36.07 3.52 0.98
CA ALA A 124 36.82 4.59 0.33
C ALA A 124 37.65 4.08 -0.85
N GLU A 125 38.33 2.94 -0.70
CA GLU A 125 39.03 2.25 -1.79
C GLU A 125 38.06 1.85 -2.91
N ALA A 126 36.89 1.30 -2.56
CA ALA A 126 35.88 0.95 -3.54
C ALA A 126 35.32 2.19 -4.28
N LEU A 127 35.19 3.33 -3.60
CA LEU A 127 34.68 4.57 -4.20
C LEU A 127 35.73 5.24 -5.11
N THR A 128 36.99 5.27 -4.68
CA THR A 128 38.10 5.89 -5.44
C THR A 128 38.53 5.07 -6.65
N SER A 129 38.30 3.75 -6.63
CA SER A 129 38.57 2.86 -7.77
C SER A 129 37.48 2.87 -8.85
N LEU A 130 36.37 3.59 -8.65
CA LEU A 130 35.35 3.73 -9.68
C LEU A 130 35.88 4.57 -10.86
N PRO A 131 35.56 4.19 -12.11
CA PRO A 131 35.87 5.02 -13.27
C PRO A 131 35.17 6.38 -13.17
N ASP A 132 35.62 7.39 -13.91
CA ASP A 132 35.02 8.74 -13.89
C ASP A 132 33.51 8.75 -14.21
N SER A 133 33.03 7.77 -14.99
CA SER A 133 31.61 7.58 -15.28
C SER A 133 30.79 7.09 -14.06
N GLN A 134 31.46 6.55 -13.03
CA GLN A 134 30.95 5.97 -11.78
C GLN A 134 29.56 5.34 -11.93
N PRO A 135 29.40 4.11 -12.44
CA PRO A 135 28.06 3.58 -12.75
C PRO A 135 27.16 3.51 -11.51
N ASN A 136 25.88 3.88 -11.64
CA ASN A 136 24.92 3.92 -10.52
C ASN A 136 24.90 2.60 -9.72
N GLY A 137 24.93 1.45 -10.39
CA GLY A 137 24.93 0.14 -9.73
C GLY A 137 26.14 -0.14 -8.84
N ALA A 138 27.30 0.48 -9.12
CA ALA A 138 28.48 0.35 -8.27
C ALA A 138 28.36 1.24 -7.02
N LEU A 139 27.87 2.47 -7.16
CA LEU A 139 27.57 3.37 -6.03
C LEU A 139 26.50 2.76 -5.11
N GLU A 140 25.44 2.17 -5.68
CA GLU A 140 24.40 1.46 -4.92
C GLU A 140 24.99 0.30 -4.11
N ARG A 141 25.97 -0.41 -4.68
CA ARG A 141 26.64 -1.52 -4.00
C ARG A 141 27.50 -1.03 -2.84
N ILE A 142 28.30 0.02 -3.04
CA ILE A 142 29.15 0.59 -1.97
C ILE A 142 28.31 1.07 -0.80
N GLU A 143 27.25 1.83 -1.07
CA GLU A 143 26.34 2.33 -0.03
C GLU A 143 25.70 1.19 0.75
N ARG A 144 25.31 0.12 0.06
CA ARG A 144 24.71 -1.07 0.64
C ARG A 144 25.68 -1.88 1.50
N THR A 145 26.91 -2.11 1.03
CA THR A 145 27.86 -3.02 1.68
C THR A 145 28.66 -2.38 2.79
N HIS A 146 28.75 -1.05 2.84
CA HIS A 146 29.49 -0.33 3.88
C HIS A 146 28.59 0.64 4.69
N PRO A 147 27.46 0.19 5.25
CA PRO A 147 26.50 1.07 5.89
C PRO A 147 27.11 1.78 7.11
N GLY A 148 26.84 3.08 7.22
CA GLY A 148 27.28 3.91 8.35
C GLY A 148 28.68 4.50 8.20
N THR A 149 29.31 4.29 7.04
CA THR A 149 30.58 4.91 6.64
C THR A 149 30.35 6.24 5.88
N GLN A 150 31.39 7.05 5.76
CA GLN A 150 31.39 8.27 4.94
C GLN A 150 31.33 7.91 3.44
N ALA A 151 32.04 6.87 3.02
CA ALA A 151 31.95 6.34 1.65
C ALA A 151 30.50 6.02 1.23
N ALA A 152 29.73 5.35 2.10
CA ALA A 152 28.31 5.09 1.83
C ALA A 152 27.47 6.38 1.78
N ALA A 153 27.73 7.34 2.67
CA ALA A 153 27.04 8.63 2.64
C ALA A 153 27.34 9.43 1.36
N HIS A 154 28.59 9.40 0.89
CA HIS A 154 29.01 10.04 -0.36
C HIS A 154 28.38 9.38 -1.58
N GLY A 155 28.42 8.04 -1.65
CA GLY A 155 27.77 7.29 -2.73
C GLY A 155 26.27 7.61 -2.82
N ALA A 156 25.58 7.66 -1.69
CA ALA A 156 24.19 8.08 -1.63
C ALA A 156 23.96 9.54 -2.08
N LEU A 157 24.84 10.48 -1.72
CA LEU A 157 24.73 11.86 -2.19
C LEU A 157 24.87 11.95 -3.72
N ILE A 158 25.86 11.28 -4.31
CA ILE A 158 26.09 11.27 -5.76
C ILE A 158 24.88 10.68 -6.50
N LEU A 159 24.33 9.56 -6.00
CA LEU A 159 23.12 8.96 -6.57
C LEU A 159 21.91 9.89 -6.49
N GLY A 160 21.77 10.63 -5.39
CA GLY A 160 20.69 11.59 -5.23
C GLY A 160 20.83 12.80 -6.16
N ASP A 161 22.04 13.30 -6.34
CA ASP A 161 22.33 14.44 -7.23
C ASP A 161 22.04 14.06 -8.70
N ARG A 162 22.47 12.87 -9.13
CA ARG A 162 22.13 12.34 -10.47
C ARG A 162 20.65 12.13 -10.68
N ALA A 163 19.96 11.57 -9.68
CA ALA A 163 18.51 11.42 -9.76
C ALA A 163 17.82 12.79 -9.87
N ALA A 164 18.34 13.82 -9.21
CA ALA A 164 17.81 15.18 -9.34
C ALA A 164 18.07 15.78 -10.73
N GLU A 165 19.27 15.58 -11.30
CA GLU A 165 19.62 15.99 -12.66
C GLU A 165 18.74 15.30 -13.72
N GLU A 166 18.37 14.04 -13.49
CA GLU A 166 17.42 13.28 -14.32
C GLU A 166 15.95 13.66 -14.08
N GLY A 167 15.66 14.59 -13.15
CA GLY A 167 14.30 14.99 -12.77
C GLY A 167 13.55 13.96 -11.91
N ALA A 168 14.20 12.90 -11.46
CA ALA A 168 13.65 11.87 -10.57
C ALA A 168 13.67 12.31 -9.10
N LEU A 169 12.95 13.39 -8.77
CA LEU A 169 13.02 14.08 -7.48
C LEU A 169 12.68 13.19 -6.26
N ALA A 170 11.72 12.27 -6.39
CA ALA A 170 11.38 11.34 -5.31
C ALA A 170 12.53 10.36 -5.03
N THR A 171 13.21 9.89 -6.08
CA THR A 171 14.40 9.05 -5.97
C THR A 171 15.58 9.84 -5.40
N ALA A 172 15.75 11.10 -5.78
CA ALA A 172 16.75 11.99 -5.19
C ALA A 172 16.55 12.15 -3.68
N ARG A 173 15.31 12.42 -3.23
CA ARG A 173 14.96 12.52 -1.80
C ARG A 173 15.26 11.24 -1.03
N LEU A 174 14.97 10.08 -1.61
CA LEU A 174 15.29 8.78 -1.01
C LEU A 174 16.80 8.67 -0.73
N TRP A 175 17.62 8.94 -1.74
CA TRP A 175 19.08 8.84 -1.63
C TRP A 175 19.67 9.84 -0.63
N TRP A 176 19.21 11.08 -0.63
CA TRP A 176 19.68 12.07 0.36
C TRP A 176 19.24 11.72 1.79
N LYS A 177 18.05 11.12 1.98
CA LYS A 177 17.63 10.59 3.30
C LYS A 177 18.55 9.46 3.77
N ARG A 178 18.97 8.57 2.88
CA ARG A 178 19.96 7.51 3.18
C ARG A 178 21.33 8.08 3.50
N ALA A 179 21.82 9.05 2.73
CA ALA A 179 23.05 9.78 3.06
C ALA A 179 22.99 10.39 4.47
N GLY A 180 21.86 11.00 4.82
CA GLY A 180 21.59 11.51 6.17
C GLY A 180 21.55 10.43 7.27
N ARG A 181 21.14 9.20 6.94
CA ARG A 181 21.19 8.06 7.87
C ARG A 181 22.63 7.59 8.09
N HIS A 182 23.41 7.42 7.03
CA HIS A 182 24.81 7.03 7.14
C HIS A 182 25.64 8.09 7.87
N SER A 183 25.45 9.38 7.56
CA SER A 183 26.19 10.45 8.25
C SER A 183 25.91 10.52 9.75
N ARG A 184 24.68 10.20 10.19
CA ARG A 184 24.33 10.12 11.62
C ARG A 184 25.03 8.95 12.35
N LEU A 185 25.34 7.88 11.63
CA LEU A 185 26.04 6.71 12.15
C LEU A 185 27.57 6.85 12.04
N SER A 186 28.07 7.66 11.10
CA SER A 186 29.49 7.99 10.95
C SER A 186 30.01 8.82 12.13
N THR A 187 31.22 8.50 12.60
CA THR A 187 31.70 8.86 13.94
C THR A 187 32.88 9.84 14.05
N PRO A 188 33.48 10.41 12.99
CA PRO A 188 34.22 11.67 13.15
C PRO A 188 33.28 12.88 13.07
N GLN A 189 33.15 13.63 14.16
CA GLN A 189 32.17 14.72 14.31
C GLN A 189 32.26 15.78 13.20
N GLY A 190 33.48 16.18 12.80
CA GLY A 190 33.67 17.17 11.73
C GLY A 190 33.25 16.70 10.32
N ALA A 191 33.43 15.42 9.98
CA ALA A 191 32.99 14.86 8.70
C ALA A 191 31.47 14.67 8.68
N ARG A 192 30.89 14.24 9.81
CA ARG A 192 29.45 14.14 10.02
C ARG A 192 28.75 15.48 9.82
N ASP A 193 29.26 16.56 10.41
CA ASP A 193 28.63 17.89 10.33
C ASP A 193 28.61 18.43 8.90
N LYS A 194 29.70 18.24 8.14
CA LYS A 194 29.78 18.61 6.72
C LYS A 194 28.75 17.84 5.89
N LEU A 195 28.64 16.53 6.10
CA LEU A 195 27.69 15.68 5.39
C LEU A 195 26.23 16.00 5.73
N GLN A 196 25.94 16.24 7.01
CA GLN A 196 24.61 16.65 7.43
C GLN A 196 24.21 18.00 6.84
N SER A 197 25.13 18.96 6.83
CA SER A 197 24.93 20.27 6.17
C SER A 197 24.70 20.11 4.66
N ALA A 198 25.42 19.20 4.00
CA ALA A 198 25.25 18.91 2.58
C ALA A 198 23.89 18.28 2.25
N VAL A 199 23.41 17.34 3.09
CA VAL A 199 22.07 16.73 3.00
C VAL A 199 20.97 17.76 3.25
N GLN A 200 21.14 18.60 4.29
CA GLN A 200 20.14 19.61 4.64
C GLN A 200 19.96 20.65 3.52
N ARG A 201 21.04 21.15 2.91
CA ARG A 201 20.97 22.07 1.76
C ARG A 201 20.18 21.49 0.58
N ARG A 202 20.39 20.21 0.28
CA ARG A 202 19.68 19.50 -0.80
C ARG A 202 18.20 19.33 -0.49
N HIS A 203 17.85 18.93 0.74
CA HIS A 203 16.44 18.87 1.14
C HIS A 203 15.75 20.24 1.09
N GLN A 204 16.43 21.32 1.50
CA GLN A 204 15.92 22.68 1.39
C GLN A 204 15.68 23.10 -0.07
N SER A 205 16.52 22.65 -1.01
CA SER A 205 16.33 22.94 -2.44
C SER A 205 15.06 22.32 -3.04
N LEU A 206 14.48 21.30 -2.39
CA LEU A 206 13.22 20.66 -2.80
C LEU A 206 12.02 21.07 -1.94
N ALA A 207 12.23 21.82 -0.86
CA ALA A 207 11.15 22.27 0.02
C ALA A 207 10.28 23.29 -0.74
N GLY A 208 9.04 22.92 -1.05
CA GLY A 208 8.11 23.72 -1.85
C GLY A 208 7.55 23.02 -3.10
N GLN A 209 8.03 21.80 -3.41
CA GLN A 209 7.57 20.99 -4.55
C GLN A 209 6.81 19.72 -4.10
N ASP A 210 6.19 19.74 -2.92
CA ASP A 210 5.29 18.65 -2.53
C ASP A 210 3.96 18.78 -3.29
N PRO A 211 3.50 17.72 -3.98
CA PRO A 211 2.21 17.74 -4.64
C PRO A 211 1.12 17.96 -3.57
N GLY A 212 0.43 19.09 -3.68
CA GLY A 212 -0.58 19.51 -2.74
C GLY A 212 -1.60 18.40 -2.48
N GLY A 213 -1.87 18.13 -1.20
CA GLY A 213 -2.98 17.26 -0.81
C GLY A 213 -4.28 17.74 -1.45
N GLN A 214 -5.19 16.81 -1.76
CA GLN A 214 -6.48 17.13 -2.38
C GLN A 214 -7.21 18.26 -1.64
N GLN A 215 -7.24 19.44 -2.26
CA GLN A 215 -7.91 20.65 -1.73
C GLN A 215 -9.37 20.79 -2.20
N THR A 216 -9.91 19.79 -2.92
CA THR A 216 -11.23 19.85 -3.56
C THR A 216 -12.34 20.33 -2.61
N LEU A 217 -12.34 19.84 -1.39
CA LEU A 217 -13.36 20.16 -0.40
C LEU A 217 -13.07 21.42 0.42
N LEU A 218 -11.90 22.05 0.26
CA LEU A 218 -11.51 23.19 1.08
C LEU A 218 -12.55 24.32 0.95
N GLY A 219 -13.11 24.74 2.09
CA GLY A 219 -14.13 25.78 2.15
C GLY A 219 -15.49 25.40 1.54
N ALA A 220 -15.73 24.15 1.15
CA ALA A 220 -17.01 23.71 0.59
C ALA A 220 -18.17 23.97 1.57
N ARG A 221 -19.28 24.53 1.08
CA ARG A 221 -20.52 24.75 1.85
C ARG A 221 -21.73 24.03 1.29
N LYS A 222 -21.77 23.83 -0.03
CA LYS A 222 -22.91 23.21 -0.71
C LYS A 222 -22.45 22.42 -1.93
N LEU A 223 -23.20 21.39 -2.27
CA LEU A 223 -22.96 20.54 -3.43
C LEU A 223 -24.09 20.71 -4.45
N LYS A 224 -23.72 20.83 -5.73
CA LYS A 224 -24.69 20.87 -6.83
C LYS A 224 -24.36 19.79 -7.85
N THR A 225 -25.35 19.00 -8.25
CA THR A 225 -25.17 18.06 -9.36
C THR A 225 -25.00 18.84 -10.66
N ALA A 226 -23.87 18.62 -11.34
CA ALA A 226 -23.59 19.19 -12.65
C ALA A 226 -24.11 18.27 -13.77
N ARG A 227 -23.88 16.96 -13.66
CA ARG A 227 -24.30 15.96 -14.64
C ARG A 227 -24.29 14.55 -14.06
N GLN A 228 -24.88 13.62 -14.81
CA GLN A 228 -24.85 12.19 -14.54
C GLN A 228 -24.73 11.41 -15.84
N ASP A 229 -23.83 10.42 -15.86
CA ASP A 229 -23.57 9.56 -17.01
C ASP A 229 -23.65 8.09 -16.61
N ARG A 230 -24.06 7.26 -17.57
CA ARG A 230 -24.01 5.80 -17.45
C ARG A 230 -22.72 5.27 -18.06
N LEU A 231 -21.93 4.58 -17.24
CA LEU A 231 -20.66 3.99 -17.66
C LEU A 231 -20.92 2.67 -18.40
N GLU A 232 -21.70 1.78 -17.79
CA GLU A 232 -21.93 0.41 -18.26
C GLU A 232 -23.43 0.06 -18.39
N ASN A 233 -23.73 -0.82 -19.34
CA ASN A 233 -25.11 -1.20 -19.68
C ASN A 233 -25.61 -2.50 -19.03
N PHE A 234 -24.87 -3.10 -18.09
CA PHE A 234 -25.36 -4.30 -17.39
C PHE A 234 -26.43 -3.95 -16.35
N ALA A 235 -27.41 -4.83 -16.20
CA ALA A 235 -28.41 -4.77 -15.15
C ALA A 235 -27.80 -5.30 -13.85
N LEU A 236 -27.72 -4.46 -12.82
CA LEU A 236 -27.44 -4.92 -11.48
C LEU A 236 -28.74 -5.46 -10.88
N ALA A 237 -28.76 -6.75 -10.60
CA ALA A 237 -29.89 -7.33 -9.91
C ALA A 237 -29.95 -6.75 -8.48
N ALA A 238 -31.06 -6.15 -8.07
CA ALA A 238 -31.19 -5.40 -6.80
C ALA A 238 -30.77 -6.21 -5.56
N HIS A 239 -31.02 -7.53 -5.58
CA HIS A 239 -30.60 -8.45 -4.52
C HIS A 239 -29.08 -8.66 -4.41
N SER A 240 -28.30 -8.36 -5.47
CA SER A 240 -26.84 -8.42 -5.46
C SER A 240 -26.21 -7.25 -4.71
N LEU A 241 -26.88 -6.09 -4.71
CA LEU A 241 -26.45 -4.88 -4.01
C LEU A 241 -26.73 -4.98 -2.50
N ASN A 242 -27.80 -5.69 -2.11
CA ASN A 242 -28.16 -5.91 -0.71
C ASN A 242 -27.28 -6.95 0.01
N ARG A 243 -26.56 -7.80 -0.74
CA ARG A 243 -25.74 -8.89 -0.16
C ARG A 243 -24.29 -8.50 0.13
N VAL A 244 -23.83 -7.34 -0.33
CA VAL A 244 -22.42 -7.00 -0.36
C VAL A 244 -22.20 -5.56 0.12
N PRO A 245 -22.22 -5.33 1.45
CA PRO A 245 -21.94 -4.01 2.00
C PRO A 245 -20.47 -3.61 1.80
N LEU A 246 -20.23 -2.31 1.66
CA LEU A 246 -18.94 -1.63 1.93
C LEU A 246 -17.75 -2.13 1.10
N GLY A 247 -17.88 -2.06 -0.22
CA GLY A 247 -16.74 -2.32 -1.10
C GLY A 247 -16.27 -3.77 -1.06
N ARG A 248 -17.20 -4.75 -1.04
CA ARG A 248 -16.95 -6.18 -1.24
C ARG A 248 -17.33 -6.65 -2.67
N GLY A 249 -17.17 -5.76 -3.65
CA GLY A 249 -17.48 -6.00 -5.06
C GLY A 249 -16.55 -5.22 -5.99
N LEU A 250 -16.85 -5.21 -7.28
CA LEU A 250 -16.14 -4.38 -8.25
C LEU A 250 -16.52 -2.90 -8.04
N ARG A 251 -15.54 -2.02 -7.90
CA ARG A 251 -15.71 -0.58 -7.73
C ARG A 251 -15.05 0.16 -8.88
N LEU A 252 -15.70 1.21 -9.36
CA LEU A 252 -15.13 2.10 -10.36
C LEU A 252 -14.00 2.91 -9.73
N GLY A 253 -13.05 3.38 -10.55
CA GLY A 253 -12.03 4.32 -10.09
C GLY A 253 -11.93 5.50 -11.04
N ALA A 254 -11.34 6.59 -10.56
CA ALA A 254 -11.12 7.77 -11.37
C ALA A 254 -9.81 8.46 -11.01
N VAL A 255 -9.27 9.21 -11.97
CA VAL A 255 -8.09 10.06 -11.77
C VAL A 255 -8.24 11.38 -12.55
N GLU A 256 -7.66 12.43 -11.99
CA GLU A 256 -7.55 13.76 -12.62
C GLU A 256 -6.22 13.90 -13.36
N LEU A 257 -6.23 14.62 -14.47
CA LEU A 257 -5.04 15.02 -15.22
C LEU A 257 -4.65 16.48 -14.92
N SER A 258 -3.41 16.84 -15.24
CA SER A 258 -2.83 18.16 -14.94
C SER A 258 -3.59 19.32 -15.60
N ASP A 259 -4.19 19.05 -16.76
CA ASP A 259 -5.03 19.96 -17.55
C ASP A 259 -6.48 20.08 -17.03
N GLY A 260 -6.83 19.42 -15.93
CA GLY A 260 -8.16 19.42 -15.32
C GLY A 260 -9.17 18.48 -15.99
N SER A 261 -8.74 17.65 -16.95
CA SER A 261 -9.55 16.55 -17.45
C SER A 261 -9.55 15.37 -16.45
N ALA A 262 -10.48 14.44 -16.61
CA ALA A 262 -10.56 13.26 -15.74
C ALA A 262 -10.86 11.99 -16.53
N LEU A 263 -10.31 10.86 -16.08
CA LEU A 263 -10.63 9.55 -16.61
C LEU A 263 -11.33 8.73 -15.53
N VAL A 264 -12.50 8.20 -15.84
CA VAL A 264 -13.24 7.26 -14.99
C VAL A 264 -13.16 5.86 -15.60
N GLN A 265 -12.57 4.94 -14.88
CA GLN A 265 -12.40 3.56 -15.29
C GLN A 265 -13.57 2.69 -14.80
N GLY A 266 -14.24 2.05 -15.75
CA GLY A 266 -15.09 0.88 -15.53
C GLY A 266 -14.43 -0.39 -16.03
N PRO A 267 -15.10 -1.54 -15.89
CA PRO A 267 -14.51 -2.83 -16.21
C PRO A 267 -14.32 -3.06 -17.72
N ARG A 268 -15.21 -2.54 -18.57
CA ARG A 268 -15.10 -2.67 -20.04
C ARG A 268 -14.99 -1.34 -20.75
N ILE A 269 -15.40 -0.27 -20.08
CA ILE A 269 -15.46 1.07 -20.65
C ILE A 269 -14.79 2.04 -19.70
N ALA A 270 -14.01 2.97 -20.23
CA ALA A 270 -13.62 4.17 -19.51
C ALA A 270 -14.31 5.39 -20.12
N LEU A 271 -14.64 6.37 -19.27
CA LEU A 271 -15.14 7.68 -19.68
C LEU A 271 -14.03 8.70 -19.50
N PHE A 272 -13.74 9.43 -20.57
CA PHE A 272 -12.81 10.53 -20.55
C PHE A 272 -13.57 11.85 -20.58
N TYR A 273 -13.37 12.67 -19.56
CA TYR A 273 -14.01 13.96 -19.36
C TYR A 273 -13.03 15.08 -19.64
N GLU A 274 -13.29 15.88 -20.67
CA GLU A 274 -12.63 17.19 -20.80
C GLU A 274 -13.15 18.15 -19.71
N PRO A 275 -12.40 19.22 -19.35
CA PRO A 275 -12.82 20.16 -18.30
C PRO A 275 -14.25 20.70 -18.52
N LYS A 276 -14.56 21.15 -19.74
CA LYS A 276 -15.90 21.60 -20.12
C LYS A 276 -16.97 20.52 -19.93
N SER A 277 -16.63 19.26 -20.12
CA SER A 277 -17.55 18.14 -19.92
C SER A 277 -17.82 17.88 -18.44
N LEU A 278 -16.86 18.11 -17.54
CA LEU A 278 -17.14 18.07 -16.10
C LEU A 278 -18.15 19.16 -15.69
N ASP A 279 -18.10 20.33 -16.34
CA ASP A 279 -19.07 21.43 -16.15
C ASP A 279 -20.45 21.18 -16.78
N GLY A 280 -20.69 19.99 -17.35
CA GLY A 280 -21.94 19.64 -18.00
C GLY A 280 -22.03 20.04 -19.47
N MET A 281 -20.96 20.60 -20.06
CA MET A 281 -20.92 20.96 -21.48
C MET A 281 -20.30 19.84 -22.35
N GLY A 282 -21.11 19.28 -23.24
CA GLY A 282 -20.68 18.19 -24.12
C GLY A 282 -20.72 16.81 -23.44
N ARG A 283 -20.41 15.75 -24.21
CA ARG A 283 -20.43 14.37 -23.73
C ARG A 283 -19.00 13.87 -23.46
N PRO A 284 -18.75 13.08 -22.41
CA PRO A 284 -17.48 12.42 -22.23
C PRO A 284 -17.22 11.45 -23.39
N GLU A 285 -15.96 11.32 -23.76
CA GLU A 285 -15.52 10.35 -24.75
C GLU A 285 -15.53 8.95 -24.12
N ARG A 286 -16.02 7.96 -24.88
CA ARG A 286 -16.09 6.56 -24.43
C ARG A 286 -14.91 5.78 -25.00
N ILE A 287 -14.13 5.17 -24.13
CA ILE A 287 -13.01 4.30 -24.49
C ILE A 287 -13.41 2.85 -24.27
N LEU A 288 -13.35 2.02 -25.32
CA LEU A 288 -13.64 0.59 -25.23
C LEU A 288 -12.39 -0.18 -24.79
N LEU A 289 -12.38 -0.66 -23.54
CA LEU A 289 -11.26 -1.41 -22.97
C LEU A 289 -11.21 -2.87 -23.46
N LYS A 290 -12.30 -3.38 -24.05
CA LYS A 290 -12.39 -4.75 -24.60
C LYS A 290 -11.31 -5.03 -25.67
N GLY A 291 -10.87 -4.02 -26.41
CA GLY A 291 -9.77 -4.18 -27.38
C GLY A 291 -8.43 -4.52 -26.70
N TRP A 292 -8.29 -4.16 -25.43
CA TRP A 292 -7.07 -4.29 -24.64
C TRP A 292 -7.14 -5.44 -23.63
N SER A 293 -8.31 -6.05 -23.43
CA SER A 293 -8.51 -7.21 -22.56
C SER A 293 -8.01 -8.52 -23.20
N LEU A 294 -8.04 -9.62 -22.43
CA LEU A 294 -7.72 -10.95 -22.94
C LEU A 294 -8.89 -11.52 -23.78
N PRO A 295 -8.61 -12.25 -24.88
CA PRO A 295 -9.64 -12.92 -25.67
C PRO A 295 -10.47 -13.90 -24.83
N GLY A 296 -11.80 -13.81 -24.93
CA GLY A 296 -12.71 -14.74 -24.25
C GLY A 296 -12.93 -14.48 -22.76
N SER A 297 -12.59 -13.29 -22.26
CA SER A 297 -13.05 -12.78 -20.95
C SER A 297 -14.58 -12.94 -20.85
N GLY A 298 -15.07 -13.70 -19.88
CA GLY A 298 -16.49 -14.05 -19.76
C GLY A 298 -17.40 -12.88 -19.37
N GLU A 299 -18.64 -13.21 -18.98
CA GLU A 299 -19.51 -12.25 -18.28
C GLU A 299 -18.83 -11.78 -17.00
N LEU A 300 -18.66 -10.46 -16.87
CA LEU A 300 -18.16 -9.86 -15.64
C LEU A 300 -19.07 -10.25 -14.49
N ARG A 301 -18.48 -10.77 -13.41
CA ARG A 301 -19.17 -10.92 -12.14
C ARG A 301 -18.80 -9.71 -11.28
N PRO A 302 -19.64 -8.66 -11.19
CA PRO A 302 -19.34 -7.45 -10.42
C PRO A 302 -19.32 -7.69 -8.89
N VAL A 303 -19.38 -8.95 -8.46
CA VAL A 303 -19.54 -9.36 -7.08
C VAL A 303 -18.29 -10.14 -6.67
N ALA A 304 -17.63 -9.70 -5.60
CA ALA A 304 -16.58 -10.47 -4.97
C ALA A 304 -17.19 -11.31 -3.83
N ALA A 305 -16.61 -12.47 -3.53
CA ALA A 305 -17.02 -13.22 -2.34
C ALA A 305 -16.76 -12.35 -1.09
N PRO A 306 -17.52 -12.50 0.01
CA PRO A 306 -17.26 -11.78 1.26
C PRO A 306 -15.82 -11.97 1.80
N THR A 307 -15.16 -13.06 1.40
CA THR A 307 -13.76 -13.40 1.72
C THR A 307 -12.73 -12.78 0.78
N ALA A 308 -13.15 -12.20 -0.35
CA ALA A 308 -12.23 -11.73 -1.40
C ALA A 308 -11.71 -10.30 -1.16
N GLY A 309 -12.37 -9.48 -0.35
CA GLY A 309 -12.16 -8.03 -0.37
C GLY A 309 -12.71 -7.43 -1.67
N GLY A 310 -12.97 -6.12 -1.72
CA GLY A 310 -13.43 -5.47 -2.94
C GLY A 310 -12.36 -5.38 -4.02
N TRP A 311 -12.78 -5.34 -5.28
CA TRP A 311 -11.90 -5.05 -6.41
C TRP A 311 -12.09 -3.61 -6.87
N SER A 312 -11.20 -2.71 -6.49
CA SER A 312 -11.27 -1.32 -6.91
C SER A 312 -10.50 -1.09 -8.21
N LEU A 313 -11.14 -0.51 -9.22
CA LEU A 313 -10.52 -0.15 -10.50
C LEU A 313 -9.81 1.20 -10.42
N LEU A 314 -9.01 1.44 -9.36
CA LEU A 314 -8.29 2.70 -9.15
C LEU A 314 -7.22 2.88 -10.23
N PRO A 315 -7.40 3.79 -11.20
CA PRO A 315 -6.34 4.10 -12.15
C PRO A 315 -5.27 4.97 -11.46
N ALA A 316 -4.05 4.97 -11.99
CA ALA A 316 -2.98 5.85 -11.54
C ALA A 316 -2.63 6.89 -12.62
N SER A 317 -2.21 8.09 -12.21
CA SER A 317 -1.72 9.11 -13.14
C SER A 317 -0.58 9.94 -12.55
N ASP A 318 0.32 10.40 -13.43
CA ASP A 318 1.30 11.47 -13.17
C ASP A 318 0.77 12.86 -13.58
N GLY A 319 -0.49 12.96 -14.03
CA GLY A 319 -1.10 14.15 -14.59
C GLY A 319 -1.17 14.16 -16.11
N GLU A 320 -0.39 13.34 -16.82
CA GLU A 320 -0.41 13.28 -18.29
C GLU A 320 -0.73 11.89 -18.83
N GLN A 321 -0.22 10.88 -18.14
CA GLN A 321 -0.32 9.46 -18.46
C GLN A 321 -1.24 8.80 -17.44
N VAL A 322 -2.00 7.81 -17.89
CA VAL A 322 -2.92 7.04 -17.04
C VAL A 322 -2.62 5.56 -17.18
N VAL A 323 -2.49 4.88 -16.05
CA VAL A 323 -2.35 3.43 -15.99
C VAL A 323 -3.65 2.79 -15.50
N LEU A 324 -4.13 1.80 -16.25
CA LEU A 324 -5.38 1.08 -16.03
C LEU A 324 -5.10 -0.40 -15.75
N VAL A 325 -5.81 -0.97 -14.77
CA VAL A 325 -5.87 -2.43 -14.55
C VAL A 325 -7.19 -2.94 -15.12
N ILE A 326 -7.13 -3.65 -16.24
CA ILE A 326 -8.30 -4.03 -17.03
C ILE A 326 -8.61 -5.51 -16.82
N ASP A 327 -9.87 -5.79 -16.51
CA ASP A 327 -10.40 -7.12 -16.18
C ASP A 327 -9.90 -7.69 -14.84
N ARG A 328 -10.46 -8.84 -14.44
CA ARG A 328 -10.00 -9.64 -13.31
C ARG A 328 -9.28 -10.88 -13.84
N GLY A 329 -8.23 -11.33 -13.14
CA GLY A 329 -7.60 -12.61 -13.45
C GLY A 329 -8.59 -13.77 -13.25
N GLU A 330 -8.59 -14.73 -14.18
CA GLU A 330 -9.27 -16.00 -14.04
C GLU A 330 -8.24 -17.10 -13.78
N PRO A 331 -8.21 -17.73 -12.58
CA PRO A 331 -7.35 -18.88 -12.36
C PRO A 331 -7.71 -20.03 -13.31
N GLY A 332 -6.72 -20.86 -13.63
CA GLY A 332 -6.94 -22.05 -14.44
C GLY A 332 -7.94 -22.98 -13.76
N ARG A 333 -8.81 -23.64 -14.54
CA ARG A 333 -9.85 -24.54 -14.01
C ARG A 333 -9.89 -25.83 -14.80
N THR A 334 -10.06 -26.96 -14.12
CA THR A 334 -10.35 -28.23 -14.78
C THR A 334 -11.86 -28.44 -14.81
N ILE A 335 -12.47 -28.44 -15.99
CA ILE A 335 -13.89 -28.72 -16.17
C ILE A 335 -14.02 -30.04 -16.92
N ARG A 336 -14.60 -31.07 -16.27
CA ARG A 336 -14.81 -32.40 -16.87
C ARG A 336 -13.52 -32.99 -17.48
N GLY A 337 -12.39 -32.86 -16.79
CA GLY A 337 -11.08 -33.36 -17.23
C GLY A 337 -10.33 -32.46 -18.22
N LEU A 338 -10.94 -31.36 -18.70
CA LEU A 338 -10.29 -30.39 -19.57
C LEU A 338 -9.73 -29.21 -18.76
N ALA A 339 -8.40 -29.08 -18.74
CA ALA A 339 -7.72 -27.96 -18.11
C ALA A 339 -7.89 -26.69 -18.97
N ARG A 340 -8.48 -25.64 -18.39
CA ARG A 340 -8.43 -24.28 -18.93
C ARG A 340 -7.17 -23.59 -18.40
N PRO A 341 -6.36 -22.95 -19.27
CA PRO A 341 -5.20 -22.21 -18.83
C PRO A 341 -5.62 -21.04 -17.94
N ALA A 342 -4.78 -20.71 -16.97
CA ALA A 342 -4.96 -19.49 -16.20
C ALA A 342 -4.90 -18.28 -17.13
N ARG A 343 -5.79 -17.31 -16.91
CA ARG A 343 -5.84 -16.05 -17.63
C ARG A 343 -5.58 -14.96 -16.60
N GLY A 344 -4.50 -14.21 -16.79
CA GLY A 344 -4.22 -13.04 -15.97
C GLY A 344 -5.23 -11.92 -16.25
N ASN A 345 -4.88 -10.70 -15.91
CA ASN A 345 -5.58 -9.51 -16.41
C ASN A 345 -4.60 -8.64 -17.22
N ALA A 346 -5.04 -7.45 -17.63
CA ALA A 346 -4.22 -6.55 -18.44
C ALA A 346 -3.84 -5.28 -17.68
N LEU A 347 -2.63 -4.79 -17.93
CA LEU A 347 -2.13 -3.50 -17.46
C LEU A 347 -1.87 -2.63 -18.68
N ALA A 348 -2.56 -1.50 -18.79
CA ALA A 348 -2.49 -0.63 -19.95
C ALA A 348 -2.09 0.79 -19.56
N MET A 349 -1.30 1.43 -20.40
CA MET A 349 -0.92 2.83 -20.26
C MET A 349 -1.50 3.64 -21.40
N VAL A 350 -2.22 4.70 -21.05
CA VAL A 350 -2.94 5.58 -21.95
C VAL A 350 -2.42 7.00 -21.78
N ARG A 351 -2.23 7.72 -22.88
CA ARG A 351 -1.85 9.14 -22.88
C ARG A 351 -2.70 9.91 -23.87
N ARG A 352 -2.94 11.19 -23.62
CA ARG A 352 -3.55 12.07 -24.63
C ARG A 352 -2.61 12.18 -25.85
N ASN A 353 -3.16 11.97 -27.04
CA ASN A 353 -2.45 12.23 -28.28
C ASN A 353 -2.51 13.73 -28.64
N PRO A 354 -1.79 14.20 -29.68
CA PRO A 354 -1.84 15.60 -30.11
C PRO A 354 -3.24 16.09 -30.52
N SER A 355 -4.16 15.19 -30.87
CA SER A 355 -5.57 15.50 -31.12
C SER A 355 -6.43 15.51 -29.85
N ASN A 356 -5.79 15.54 -28.67
CA ASN A 356 -6.38 15.56 -27.34
C ASN A 356 -7.21 14.31 -26.97
N ARG A 357 -7.09 13.23 -27.73
CA ARG A 357 -7.81 11.97 -27.48
C ARG A 357 -6.96 10.98 -26.69
N PRO A 358 -7.54 10.23 -25.76
CA PRO A 358 -6.83 9.17 -25.04
C PRO A 358 -6.41 8.06 -26.02
N SER A 359 -5.12 7.74 -26.03
CA SER A 359 -4.52 6.75 -26.92
C SER A 359 -3.67 5.75 -26.13
N LEU A 360 -3.75 4.48 -26.53
CA LEU A 360 -2.92 3.42 -25.95
C LEU A 360 -1.46 3.65 -26.32
N VAL A 361 -0.57 3.62 -25.34
CA VAL A 361 0.88 3.64 -25.57
C VAL A 361 1.45 2.24 -25.46
N TRP A 362 1.09 1.49 -24.42
CA TRP A 362 1.42 0.07 -24.31
C TRP A 362 0.39 -0.67 -23.47
N VAL A 363 0.29 -1.99 -23.69
CA VAL A 363 -0.49 -2.92 -22.89
C VAL A 363 0.32 -4.17 -22.61
N ARG A 364 0.25 -4.65 -21.36
CA ARG A 364 0.73 -5.97 -20.95
C ARG A 364 -0.47 -6.86 -20.67
N ARG A 365 -0.57 -7.99 -21.38
CA ARG A 365 -1.66 -8.96 -21.23
C ARG A 365 -1.16 -10.38 -21.45
N GLY A 366 -1.40 -11.26 -20.48
CA GLY A 366 -0.75 -12.58 -20.46
C GLY A 366 0.77 -12.44 -20.50
N LEU A 367 1.43 -13.12 -21.44
CA LEU A 367 2.88 -12.99 -21.67
C LEU A 367 3.23 -11.90 -22.72
N LYS A 368 2.22 -11.26 -23.32
CA LYS A 368 2.42 -10.28 -24.40
C LYS A 368 2.61 -8.88 -23.87
N TRP A 369 3.43 -8.13 -24.59
CA TRP A 369 3.63 -6.70 -24.46
C TRP A 369 3.49 -6.08 -25.84
N GLU A 370 2.53 -5.17 -25.99
CA GLU A 370 2.10 -4.64 -27.28
C GLU A 370 1.88 -3.12 -27.18
N GLY A 371 1.96 -2.42 -28.31
CA GLY A 371 1.64 -0.99 -28.43
C GLY A 371 2.82 -0.13 -28.91
N PRO A 372 2.58 1.14 -29.32
CA PRO A 372 3.62 2.00 -29.91
C PRO A 372 4.84 2.26 -29.02
N GLY A 373 4.67 2.23 -27.69
CA GLY A 373 5.76 2.40 -26.73
C GLY A 373 6.42 1.09 -26.30
N ALA A 374 5.92 -0.07 -26.75
CA ALA A 374 6.53 -1.35 -26.46
C ALA A 374 7.81 -1.52 -27.30
N THR A 375 8.95 -1.76 -26.66
CA THR A 375 10.25 -1.95 -27.31
C THR A 375 10.70 -3.39 -27.12
N ASP A 376 11.13 -4.12 -28.15
CA ASP A 376 11.48 -5.55 -28.05
C ASP A 376 12.67 -5.88 -27.10
N ASP A 377 13.35 -4.87 -26.55
CA ASP A 377 14.59 -5.00 -25.76
C ASP A 377 14.41 -5.28 -24.25
N GLY A 378 13.28 -5.87 -23.83
CA GLY A 378 12.96 -6.07 -22.41
C GLY A 378 12.86 -7.55 -21.99
N PRO A 379 13.24 -7.92 -20.74
CA PRO A 379 12.92 -9.24 -20.23
C PRO A 379 11.39 -9.41 -20.18
N ASN A 380 10.87 -10.38 -20.94
CA ASN A 380 9.46 -10.71 -20.91
C ASN A 380 9.07 -11.28 -19.54
N LEU A 381 7.84 -10.98 -19.13
CA LEU A 381 7.24 -11.66 -17.99
C LEU A 381 7.19 -13.16 -18.30
N ARG A 382 7.72 -13.97 -17.39
CA ARG A 382 7.77 -15.44 -17.51
C ARG A 382 6.57 -16.13 -16.85
N ALA A 383 5.64 -15.33 -16.35
CA ALA A 383 4.42 -15.76 -15.69
C ALA A 383 3.23 -14.94 -16.20
N VAL A 384 2.07 -15.59 -16.26
CA VAL A 384 0.80 -14.90 -16.44
C VAL A 384 0.45 -14.23 -15.12
N LEU A 385 0.18 -12.92 -15.14
CA LEU A 385 -0.04 -12.15 -13.92
C LEU A 385 -1.48 -11.66 -13.77
N GLU A 386 -1.99 -11.72 -12.54
CA GLU A 386 -3.13 -10.92 -12.09
C GLU A 386 -2.60 -9.69 -11.33
N TYR A 387 -2.54 -8.55 -12.02
CA TYR A 387 -2.27 -7.25 -11.45
C TYR A 387 -3.38 -6.89 -10.46
N GLN A 388 -2.98 -6.60 -9.22
CA GLN A 388 -3.89 -6.21 -8.14
C GLN A 388 -4.30 -4.73 -8.29
N PRO A 389 -5.44 -4.34 -7.70
CA PRO A 389 -5.90 -2.95 -7.64
C PRO A 389 -4.84 -1.95 -7.16
N GLY A 390 -4.94 -0.71 -7.65
CA GLY A 390 -4.16 0.42 -7.16
C GLY A 390 -2.69 0.40 -7.58
N PRO A 391 -2.38 0.48 -8.88
CA PRO A 391 -1.05 0.86 -9.36
C PRO A 391 -0.61 2.19 -8.73
N LEU A 392 0.69 2.41 -8.64
CA LEU A 392 1.29 3.64 -8.13
C LEU A 392 2.31 4.18 -9.13
N ILE A 393 2.20 5.44 -9.52
CA ILE A 393 3.18 6.11 -10.38
C ILE A 393 4.04 7.05 -9.53
N VAL A 394 5.36 6.93 -9.67
CA VAL A 394 6.34 7.81 -9.00
C VAL A 394 7.42 8.19 -9.99
N GLY A 395 7.36 9.43 -10.49
CA GLY A 395 8.23 9.88 -11.58
C GLY A 395 8.06 8.99 -12.82
N SER A 396 9.17 8.49 -13.36
CA SER A 396 9.18 7.61 -14.54
C SER A 396 8.93 6.13 -14.24
N GLN A 397 8.59 5.77 -12.99
CA GLN A 397 8.38 4.39 -12.57
C GLN A 397 6.92 4.13 -12.21
N LEU A 398 6.43 2.98 -12.66
CA LEU A 398 5.14 2.40 -12.30
C LEU A 398 5.36 1.21 -11.38
N PHE A 399 4.70 1.19 -10.22
CA PHE A 399 4.70 0.09 -9.29
C PHE A 399 3.34 -0.59 -9.27
N VAL A 400 3.34 -1.93 -9.30
CA VAL A 400 2.14 -2.75 -9.20
C VAL A 400 2.40 -3.96 -8.31
N LEU A 401 1.42 -4.32 -7.49
CA LEU A 401 1.41 -5.63 -6.87
C LEU A 401 0.75 -6.60 -7.84
N ALA A 402 1.36 -7.75 -8.07
CA ALA A 402 0.86 -8.74 -9.01
C ALA A 402 0.91 -10.14 -8.40
N ARG A 403 -0.09 -10.94 -8.70
CA ARG A 403 -0.15 -12.36 -8.38
C ARG A 403 0.27 -13.18 -9.60
N SER A 404 1.19 -14.13 -9.40
CA SER A 404 1.50 -15.14 -10.42
C SER A 404 0.37 -16.15 -10.55
N MET A 405 -0.04 -16.45 -11.79
CA MET A 405 -1.15 -17.35 -12.11
C MET A 405 -0.64 -18.56 -12.90
N GLY A 406 -0.78 -19.76 -12.35
CA GLY A 406 -0.43 -21.04 -12.99
C GLY A 406 1.03 -21.46 -12.85
N GLN A 407 1.38 -22.62 -13.43
CA GLN A 407 2.75 -23.13 -13.46
C GLN A 407 3.62 -22.27 -14.37
N THR A 408 4.74 -21.78 -13.83
CA THR A 408 5.71 -21.00 -14.59
C THR A 408 6.61 -21.87 -15.44
N VAL A 409 7.10 -21.30 -16.53
CA VAL A 409 8.02 -21.99 -17.45
C VAL A 409 9.43 -22.16 -16.82
N ASP A 410 9.80 -21.31 -15.85
CA ASP A 410 11.19 -21.17 -15.39
C ASP A 410 11.39 -21.19 -13.85
N GLY A 411 10.39 -21.54 -13.04
CA GLY A 411 10.52 -21.71 -11.58
C GLY A 411 10.76 -20.45 -10.72
N ASN A 412 10.94 -19.27 -11.33
CA ASN A 412 11.16 -18.00 -10.62
C ASN A 412 9.90 -17.39 -9.97
N PHE A 413 8.70 -17.79 -10.41
CA PHE A 413 7.46 -17.50 -9.69
C PHE A 413 6.72 -18.82 -9.44
N GLN A 414 6.24 -19.01 -8.23
CA GLN A 414 5.31 -20.08 -7.89
C GLN A 414 3.88 -19.58 -8.10
N ASP A 415 2.96 -20.51 -8.36
CA ASP A 415 1.54 -20.16 -8.47
C ASP A 415 1.07 -19.53 -7.15
N GLY A 416 0.41 -18.38 -7.24
CA GLY A 416 0.00 -17.60 -6.07
C GLY A 416 1.05 -16.64 -5.50
N ASP A 417 2.28 -16.58 -6.01
CA ASP A 417 3.27 -15.60 -5.52
C ASP A 417 2.77 -14.16 -5.69
N LEU A 418 2.78 -13.37 -4.61
CA LEU A 418 2.50 -11.94 -4.61
C LEU A 418 3.82 -11.17 -4.70
N THR A 419 4.01 -10.50 -5.82
CA THR A 419 5.25 -9.80 -6.18
C THR A 419 4.98 -8.31 -6.41
N LEU A 420 5.78 -7.45 -5.78
CA LEU A 420 5.85 -6.05 -6.15
C LEU A 420 6.74 -5.89 -7.39
N ILE A 421 6.16 -5.41 -8.47
CA ILE A 421 6.83 -5.24 -9.76
C ILE A 421 6.95 -3.75 -10.06
N SER A 422 8.10 -3.31 -10.57
CA SER A 422 8.21 -1.97 -11.16
C SER A 422 8.52 -2.01 -12.65
N PHE A 423 7.89 -1.08 -13.37
CA PHE A 423 8.03 -0.88 -14.80
C PHE A 423 8.50 0.55 -15.08
N ASN A 424 9.21 0.74 -16.18
CA ASN A 424 9.37 2.07 -16.77
C ASN A 424 8.01 2.52 -17.31
N LEU A 425 7.53 3.68 -16.88
CA LEU A 425 6.19 4.15 -17.19
C LEU A 425 5.97 4.36 -18.69
N ALA A 426 6.95 4.96 -19.38
CA ALA A 426 6.81 5.35 -20.79
C ALA A 426 6.80 4.14 -21.74
N SER A 427 7.68 3.16 -21.50
CA SER A 427 7.81 1.97 -22.36
C SER A 427 6.96 0.79 -21.86
N GLY A 428 6.72 0.70 -20.55
CA GLY A 428 6.20 -0.49 -19.92
C GLY A 428 7.26 -1.56 -19.71
N ARG A 429 8.56 -1.29 -19.93
CA ARG A 429 9.66 -2.24 -19.71
C ARG A 429 9.77 -2.64 -18.24
N LEU A 430 9.94 -3.93 -17.96
CA LEU A 430 10.19 -4.44 -16.60
C LEU A 430 11.53 -3.90 -16.07
N LEU A 431 11.49 -3.30 -14.88
CA LEU A 431 12.68 -2.80 -14.17
C LEU A 431 13.10 -3.75 -13.06
N ARG A 432 12.16 -4.21 -12.23
CA ARG A 432 12.45 -5.14 -11.12
C ARG A 432 11.21 -5.89 -10.65
N SER A 433 11.44 -6.97 -9.91
CA SER A 433 10.43 -7.76 -9.22
C SER A 433 10.93 -8.14 -7.82
N LEU A 434 10.10 -7.97 -6.80
CA LEU A 434 10.39 -8.35 -5.42
C LEU A 434 9.25 -9.25 -4.89
N LEU A 435 9.57 -10.48 -4.52
CA LEU A 435 8.62 -11.38 -3.87
C LEU A 435 8.26 -10.83 -2.48
N ILE A 436 6.98 -10.60 -2.24
CA ILE A 436 6.47 -10.10 -0.95
C ILE A 436 6.03 -11.27 -0.07
N THR A 437 5.19 -12.16 -0.61
CA THR A 437 4.70 -13.35 0.09
C THR A 437 4.09 -14.34 -0.90
N GLN A 438 3.71 -15.52 -0.42
CA GLN A 438 2.89 -16.47 -1.17
C GLN A 438 1.43 -16.23 -0.81
N ALA A 439 0.57 -16.02 -1.81
CA ALA A 439 -0.85 -15.83 -1.55
C ALA A 439 -1.43 -17.07 -0.88
N SER A 440 -2.23 -16.84 0.15
CA SER A 440 -3.08 -17.86 0.73
C SER A 440 -4.45 -17.26 0.96
N ASP A 441 -5.49 -17.90 0.45
CA ASP A 441 -6.85 -17.43 0.66
C ASP A 441 -7.34 -17.69 2.09
N LEU A 442 -8.37 -16.95 2.49
CA LEU A 442 -9.17 -17.28 3.68
C LEU A 442 -10.14 -18.40 3.31
N THR A 443 -9.69 -19.65 3.43
CA THR A 443 -10.52 -20.84 3.14
C THR A 443 -10.85 -21.61 4.41
N ARG A 444 -12.03 -22.23 4.46
CA ARG A 444 -12.21 -23.42 5.31
C ARG A 444 -11.32 -24.51 4.71
N GLU A 445 -10.61 -25.29 5.54
CA GLU A 445 -9.99 -26.53 5.07
C GLU A 445 -11.10 -27.45 4.54
N SER A 446 -11.45 -27.35 3.27
CA SER A 446 -12.40 -28.24 2.63
C SER A 446 -11.62 -29.26 1.82
N SER A 447 -11.42 -30.43 2.40
CA SER A 447 -10.86 -31.64 1.78
C SER A 447 -11.79 -32.31 0.76
N LEU A 448 -12.70 -31.55 0.13
CA LEU A 448 -13.58 -32.08 -0.90
C LEU A 448 -12.79 -32.26 -2.22
N LEU A 449 -12.57 -33.52 -2.57
CA LEU A 449 -11.86 -34.01 -3.75
C LEU A 449 -12.24 -33.24 -5.02
N GLY A 450 -11.25 -32.59 -5.64
CA GLY A 450 -11.31 -32.10 -7.03
C GLY A 450 -11.56 -30.61 -7.25
N TYR A 451 -11.81 -29.82 -6.20
CA TYR A 451 -11.84 -28.34 -6.30
C TYR A 451 -10.50 -27.77 -5.81
N SER A 452 -9.68 -27.29 -6.74
CA SER A 452 -8.55 -26.43 -6.38
C SER A 452 -9.12 -25.13 -5.79
N PRO A 453 -8.69 -24.69 -4.60
CA PRO A 453 -9.16 -23.42 -4.03
C PRO A 453 -8.68 -22.29 -4.94
N GLU A 454 -9.59 -21.75 -5.75
CA GLU A 454 -9.32 -20.56 -6.54
C GLU A 454 -8.94 -19.43 -5.59
N LEU A 455 -7.72 -18.91 -5.73
CA LEU A 455 -7.28 -17.71 -5.02
C LEU A 455 -8.18 -16.53 -5.42
N ARG A 456 -8.95 -16.02 -4.47
CA ARG A 456 -9.97 -14.98 -4.62
C ARG A 456 -9.62 -13.71 -3.89
N THR A 457 -8.68 -13.75 -2.95
CA THR A 457 -8.26 -12.58 -2.17
C THR A 457 -7.72 -11.50 -3.12
N VAL A 458 -8.13 -10.27 -2.88
CA VAL A 458 -7.67 -9.08 -3.60
C VAL A 458 -6.78 -8.32 -2.65
N SER A 459 -5.60 -7.88 -3.07
CA SER A 459 -4.73 -7.08 -2.21
C SER A 459 -5.25 -5.64 -2.04
N MET A 460 -4.82 -4.97 -0.97
CA MET A 460 -5.08 -3.55 -0.78
C MET A 460 -4.34 -2.74 -1.86
N PRO A 461 -4.92 -1.63 -2.36
CA PRO A 461 -4.20 -0.66 -3.17
C PRO A 461 -2.86 -0.25 -2.55
N LEU A 462 -1.84 -0.07 -3.37
CA LEU A 462 -0.54 0.44 -2.92
C LEU A 462 -0.72 1.86 -2.34
N ALA A 463 0.06 2.17 -1.29
CA ALA A 463 0.18 3.54 -0.78
C ALA A 463 1.62 4.00 -0.78
N LEU A 464 1.83 5.28 -1.07
CA LEU A 464 3.13 5.95 -0.94
C LEU A 464 3.12 6.82 0.31
N VAL A 465 4.05 6.59 1.22
CA VAL A 465 4.25 7.41 2.42
C VAL A 465 5.70 7.89 2.43
N GLY A 466 5.89 9.16 2.06
CA GLY A 466 7.22 9.67 1.70
C GLY A 466 7.76 8.93 0.48
N GLU A 467 8.89 8.24 0.64
CA GLU A 467 9.55 7.42 -0.39
C GLU A 467 9.42 5.91 -0.12
N THR A 468 8.47 5.54 0.76
CA THR A 468 8.17 4.14 1.08
C THR A 468 6.83 3.73 0.50
N ILE A 469 6.83 2.63 -0.24
CA ILE A 469 5.66 1.92 -0.75
C ILE A 469 5.17 0.94 0.32
N LEU A 470 3.90 1.02 0.68
CA LEU A 470 3.23 0.05 1.53
C LEU A 470 2.41 -0.92 0.68
N CYS A 471 2.65 -2.22 0.89
CA CYS A 471 1.99 -3.33 0.22
C CYS A 471 1.12 -4.09 1.22
N GLY A 472 -0.20 -3.88 1.19
CA GLY A 472 -1.16 -4.68 1.96
C GLY A 472 -1.63 -5.89 1.16
N THR A 473 -1.21 -7.10 1.53
CA THR A 473 -1.41 -8.28 0.67
C THR A 473 -2.81 -8.90 0.76
N ASN A 474 -3.50 -8.70 1.88
CA ASN A 474 -4.70 -9.47 2.29
C ASN A 474 -4.46 -11.00 2.32
N ALA A 475 -3.19 -11.40 2.47
CA ALA A 475 -2.74 -12.76 2.70
C ALA A 475 -1.98 -12.86 4.04
N GLY A 476 -2.36 -12.02 5.01
CA GLY A 476 -1.83 -12.01 6.37
C GLY A 476 -0.50 -11.27 6.51
N LEU A 477 -0.13 -10.42 5.56
CA LEU A 477 1.14 -9.73 5.58
C LEU A 477 1.04 -8.31 5.03
N VAL A 478 1.75 -7.38 5.67
CA VAL A 478 2.00 -6.03 5.17
C VAL A 478 3.49 -5.85 4.99
N ALA A 479 3.92 -5.20 3.90
CA ALA A 479 5.33 -4.92 3.64
C ALA A 479 5.57 -3.43 3.37
N ALA A 480 6.74 -2.94 3.77
CA ALA A 480 7.26 -1.62 3.46
C ALA A 480 8.50 -1.74 2.57
N VAL A 481 8.49 -1.08 1.41
CA VAL A 481 9.53 -1.18 0.38
C VAL A 481 9.91 0.22 -0.10
N GLU A 482 11.19 0.54 -0.19
CA GLU A 482 11.67 1.81 -0.73
C GLU A 482 11.56 1.87 -2.26
N LEU A 483 11.50 3.07 -2.84
CA LEU A 483 11.34 3.27 -4.30
C LEU A 483 12.40 2.60 -5.18
N ASP A 484 13.57 2.25 -4.64
CA ASP A 484 14.63 1.54 -5.37
C ASP A 484 14.49 0.00 -5.30
N GLY A 485 13.48 -0.51 -4.59
CA GLY A 485 13.19 -1.93 -4.43
C GLY A 485 13.79 -2.59 -3.20
N ARG A 486 14.39 -1.84 -2.26
CA ARG A 486 14.83 -2.40 -0.97
C ARG A 486 13.65 -2.65 -0.04
N LEU A 487 13.58 -3.85 0.52
CA LEU A 487 12.63 -4.17 1.57
C LEU A 487 13.09 -3.50 2.88
N LEU A 488 12.22 -2.72 3.51
CA LEU A 488 12.46 -2.26 4.88
C LEU A 488 12.05 -3.38 5.85
N TRP A 489 10.78 -3.78 5.79
CA TRP A 489 10.27 -4.84 6.65
C TRP A 489 9.03 -5.52 6.04
N THR A 490 8.77 -6.73 6.50
CA THR A 490 7.44 -7.36 6.41
C THR A 490 6.89 -7.60 7.81
N LEU A 491 5.59 -7.50 7.99
CA LEU A 491 4.89 -7.71 9.24
C LEU A 491 3.70 -8.65 9.03
N ARG A 492 3.66 -9.76 9.76
CA ARG A 492 2.49 -10.65 9.80
C ARG A 492 1.35 -10.01 10.58
N THR A 493 0.18 -9.96 9.96
CA THR A 493 -1.08 -9.58 10.59
C THR A 493 -1.85 -10.81 11.03
N ARG A 494 -2.69 -10.68 12.06
CA ARG A 494 -3.64 -11.73 12.44
C ARG A 494 -4.66 -11.89 11.32
N ARG A 495 -4.89 -13.13 10.94
CA ARG A 495 -5.96 -13.50 10.01
C ARG A 495 -7.23 -13.82 10.77
N ARG A 496 -8.38 -13.37 10.27
CA ARG A 496 -9.69 -13.71 10.81
C ARG A 496 -10.12 -15.10 10.34
N HIS A 497 -11.09 -15.70 11.04
CA HIS A 497 -11.77 -16.87 10.51
C HIS A 497 -12.54 -16.50 9.23
N PRO A 498 -12.63 -17.38 8.20
CA PRO A 498 -13.32 -17.05 6.94
C PRO A 498 -14.76 -16.56 7.11
N ASP A 499 -15.48 -17.12 8.10
CA ASP A 499 -16.86 -16.75 8.43
C ASP A 499 -16.98 -15.56 9.39
N ALA A 500 -15.88 -15.13 10.02
CA ALA A 500 -15.88 -13.98 10.91
C ALA A 500 -15.90 -12.67 10.12
N PRO A 501 -16.48 -11.57 10.66
CA PRO A 501 -16.38 -10.27 10.02
C PRO A 501 -14.93 -9.79 9.94
N GLY A 502 -14.64 -8.96 8.93
CA GLY A 502 -13.34 -8.36 8.71
C GLY A 502 -13.46 -7.06 7.94
N TRP A 503 -12.36 -6.32 7.90
CA TRP A 503 -12.26 -5.08 7.14
C TRP A 503 -12.51 -5.33 5.64
N PRO A 504 -12.90 -4.32 4.86
CA PRO A 504 -13.11 -4.49 3.42
C PRO A 504 -11.82 -4.72 2.62
N GLY A 505 -10.68 -4.24 3.10
CA GLY A 505 -9.37 -4.40 2.45
C GLY A 505 -9.26 -3.74 1.06
N SER A 506 -10.21 -2.90 0.65
CA SER A 506 -10.26 -2.30 -0.69
C SER A 506 -9.79 -0.83 -0.72
N ARG A 507 -9.36 -0.29 0.41
CA ARG A 507 -8.84 1.08 0.56
C ARG A 507 -7.32 1.07 0.66
N PRO A 508 -6.62 2.08 0.12
CA PRO A 508 -5.20 2.27 0.42
C PRO A 508 -5.00 2.52 1.93
N PRO A 509 -3.82 2.17 2.49
CA PRO A 509 -3.40 2.63 3.81
C PRO A 509 -3.62 4.14 4.05
N LEU A 510 -4.12 4.50 5.24
CA LEU A 510 -4.42 5.87 5.62
C LEU A 510 -3.25 6.49 6.39
N SER A 511 -2.57 7.47 5.80
CA SER A 511 -1.49 8.21 6.47
C SER A 511 -2.04 9.29 7.39
N THR A 512 -1.57 9.33 8.64
CA THR A 512 -1.85 10.38 9.63
C THR A 512 -0.53 10.90 10.22
N PRO A 513 -0.54 12.05 10.92
CA PRO A 513 0.67 12.53 11.62
C PRO A 513 1.23 11.53 12.65
N THR A 514 0.41 10.61 13.14
CA THR A 514 0.74 9.64 14.20
C THR A 514 1.15 8.27 13.68
N GLY A 515 1.14 8.05 12.36
CA GLY A 515 1.50 6.79 11.72
C GLY A 515 0.62 6.48 10.52
N VAL A 516 0.67 5.24 10.05
CA VAL A 516 -0.15 4.78 8.92
C VAL A 516 -1.09 3.69 9.38
N TRP A 517 -2.38 3.88 9.13
CA TRP A 517 -3.40 2.91 9.50
C TRP A 517 -3.70 1.96 8.34
N VAL A 518 -3.63 0.67 8.63
CA VAL A 518 -3.84 -0.42 7.65
C VAL A 518 -4.95 -1.33 8.14
N ALA A 519 -5.95 -1.54 7.27
CA ALA A 519 -7.13 -2.35 7.51
C ALA A 519 -7.19 -3.55 6.54
N PRO A 520 -6.37 -4.61 6.75
CA PRO A 520 -6.31 -5.75 5.85
C PRO A 520 -7.66 -6.47 5.76
N GLY A 521 -8.09 -6.83 4.55
CA GLY A 521 -9.39 -7.46 4.31
C GLY A 521 -9.52 -8.87 4.91
N ASP A 522 -8.39 -9.49 5.19
CA ASP A 522 -8.30 -10.79 5.83
C ASP A 522 -8.07 -10.71 7.34
N SER A 523 -8.21 -9.53 7.94
CA SER A 523 -8.08 -9.31 9.37
C SER A 523 -9.36 -8.72 9.98
N ASP A 524 -9.57 -8.99 11.27
CA ASP A 524 -10.52 -8.32 12.15
C ASP A 524 -9.84 -7.19 12.95
N ARG A 525 -8.58 -6.85 12.63
CA ARG A 525 -7.78 -5.83 13.30
C ARG A 525 -7.38 -4.70 12.36
N LEU A 526 -7.29 -3.51 12.95
CA LEU A 526 -6.75 -2.31 12.34
C LEU A 526 -5.39 -2.02 12.98
N TYR A 527 -4.37 -1.91 12.13
CA TYR A 527 -2.97 -1.78 12.55
C TYR A 527 -2.47 -0.37 12.33
N ARG A 528 -1.79 0.19 13.34
CA ARG A 528 -1.00 1.43 13.18
C ARG A 528 0.45 1.06 12.92
N LEU A 529 1.00 1.53 11.81
CA LEU A 529 2.33 1.17 11.34
C LEU A 529 3.24 2.40 11.18
N ASP A 530 4.55 2.21 11.28
CA ASP A 530 5.57 3.20 10.91
C ASP A 530 6.37 2.69 9.70
N PRO A 531 6.13 3.22 8.48
CA PRO A 531 6.84 2.78 7.28
C PRO A 531 8.26 3.36 7.18
N ARG A 532 8.71 4.18 8.14
CA ARG A 532 10.01 4.83 8.05
C ARG A 532 11.15 3.83 8.32
N PRO A 533 12.34 4.02 7.70
CA PRO A 533 13.51 3.21 8.02
C PRO A 533 13.95 3.43 9.48
N GLY A 534 14.46 2.39 10.14
CA GLY A 534 14.97 2.45 11.51
C GLY A 534 13.91 2.48 12.63
N THR A 535 12.62 2.58 12.30
CA THR A 535 11.53 2.65 13.29
C THR A 535 10.86 1.31 13.50
N THR A 536 10.36 1.04 14.70
CA THR A 536 9.56 -0.16 14.99
C THR A 536 8.33 -0.21 14.06
N PRO A 537 8.16 -1.27 13.25
CA PRO A 537 7.11 -1.32 12.24
C PRO A 537 5.69 -1.22 12.80
N LEU A 538 5.43 -1.88 13.93
CA LEU A 538 4.12 -1.99 14.55
C LEU A 538 4.02 -1.02 15.74
N LEU A 539 3.09 -0.07 15.65
CA LEU A 539 2.78 0.89 16.70
C LEU A 539 1.51 0.45 17.45
N ALA A 540 1.44 0.72 18.75
CA ALA A 540 0.21 0.61 19.53
C ALA A 540 -0.65 1.88 19.34
N PRO A 541 -1.98 1.83 19.44
CA PRO A 541 -2.80 0.63 19.68
C PRO A 541 -3.12 -0.14 18.40
N ILE A 542 -3.41 -1.43 18.56
CA ILE A 542 -4.08 -2.26 17.54
C ILE A 542 -5.56 -2.25 17.87
N LEU A 543 -6.42 -1.83 16.95
CA LEU A 543 -7.85 -1.71 17.19
C LEU A 543 -8.59 -2.94 16.66
N HIS A 544 -9.53 -3.47 17.43
CA HIS A 544 -10.43 -4.51 16.97
C HIS A 544 -11.53 -3.89 16.10
N LEU A 545 -11.98 -4.62 15.08
CA LEU A 545 -13.10 -4.20 14.23
C LEU A 545 -14.35 -3.90 15.09
N GLY A 546 -14.73 -4.81 15.98
CA GLY A 546 -15.87 -4.63 16.87
C GLY A 546 -17.18 -4.45 16.08
N GLN A 547 -17.89 -3.34 16.34
CA GLN A 547 -19.07 -2.93 15.57
C GLN A 547 -18.72 -2.08 14.35
N SER A 548 -17.44 -1.82 14.11
CA SER A 548 -16.98 -1.10 12.93
C SER A 548 -17.17 -1.95 11.68
N LEU A 549 -17.28 -1.25 10.57
CA LEU A 549 -17.65 -1.78 9.29
C LEU A 549 -16.61 -1.41 8.23
N ASP A 550 -16.09 -0.17 8.27
CA ASP A 550 -15.06 0.31 7.37
C ASP A 550 -14.34 1.57 7.92
N LEU A 551 -13.09 1.78 7.51
CA LEU A 551 -12.25 2.91 7.90
C LEU A 551 -12.51 4.06 6.93
N VAL A 552 -13.13 5.12 7.43
CA VAL A 552 -13.54 6.28 6.62
C VAL A 552 -12.34 7.16 6.35
N GLY A 553 -11.67 7.58 7.43
CA GLY A 553 -10.55 8.51 7.40
C GLY A 553 -10.09 8.82 8.82
N SER A 554 -9.47 9.98 9.00
CA SER A 554 -9.08 10.50 10.32
C SER A 554 -9.64 11.89 10.53
N SER A 555 -9.83 12.31 11.78
CA SER A 555 -10.11 13.67 12.25
C SER A 555 -8.83 14.32 12.82
N GLN A 556 -8.92 15.54 13.40
CA GLN A 556 -7.83 16.06 14.23
C GLN A 556 -7.71 15.28 15.56
N SER A 557 -8.84 14.77 16.06
CA SER A 557 -9.01 14.13 17.37
C SER A 557 -8.94 12.61 17.35
N GLY A 558 -8.97 11.97 16.17
CA GLY A 558 -9.05 10.52 16.08
C GLY A 558 -9.26 9.92 14.70
N LEU A 559 -9.80 8.71 14.68
CA LEU A 559 -10.19 8.00 13.46
C LEU A 559 -11.69 8.12 13.22
N LEU A 560 -12.08 8.26 11.96
CA LEU A 560 -13.48 8.21 11.55
C LEU A 560 -13.77 6.81 11.01
N LEU A 561 -14.73 6.13 11.63
CA LEU A 561 -15.16 4.78 11.29
C LEU A 561 -16.63 4.79 10.89
N MET A 562 -16.98 3.96 9.91
CA MET A 562 -18.36 3.52 9.75
C MET A 562 -18.55 2.34 10.68
N GLY A 563 -19.63 2.31 11.44
CA GLY A 563 -19.91 1.21 12.34
C GLY A 563 -21.38 1.13 12.72
N ARG A 564 -21.67 0.38 13.78
CA ARG A 564 -23.01 0.28 14.35
C ARG A 564 -23.03 0.84 15.75
N SER A 565 -24.06 1.62 16.05
CA SER A 565 -24.39 2.08 17.40
C SER A 565 -25.79 1.57 17.74
N GLY A 566 -25.84 0.50 18.53
CA GLY A 566 -27.06 -0.28 18.73
C GLY A 566 -27.56 -0.89 17.41
N PRO A 567 -28.86 -0.75 17.06
CA PRO A 567 -29.41 -1.34 15.84
C PRO A 567 -29.04 -0.58 14.55
N ARG A 568 -28.58 0.67 14.65
CA ARG A 568 -28.39 1.59 13.50
C ARG A 568 -26.94 1.63 13.04
N GLU A 569 -26.74 1.80 11.74
CA GLU A 569 -25.45 2.22 11.18
C GLU A 569 -25.17 3.67 11.57
N ALA A 570 -23.91 3.97 11.87
CA ALA A 570 -23.48 5.28 12.33
C ALA A 570 -22.09 5.63 11.83
N LEU A 571 -21.84 6.92 11.68
CA LEU A 571 -20.48 7.46 11.64
C LEU A 571 -20.00 7.58 13.09
N ILE A 572 -18.85 6.99 13.39
CA ILE A 572 -18.28 6.92 14.73
C ILE A 572 -16.89 7.55 14.69
N GLU A 573 -16.59 8.38 15.67
CA GLU A 573 -15.24 8.88 15.90
C GLU A 573 -14.58 8.12 17.05
N VAL A 574 -13.37 7.61 16.81
CA VAL A 574 -12.57 6.92 17.83
C VAL A 574 -11.40 7.80 18.19
N SER A 575 -11.40 8.34 19.42
CA SER A 575 -10.30 9.17 19.92
C SER A 575 -9.02 8.35 20.08
N LEU A 576 -7.89 8.95 19.68
CA LEU A 576 -6.56 8.32 19.80
C LEU A 576 -5.77 8.81 21.02
N ASP A 577 -6.20 9.92 21.66
CA ASP A 577 -5.46 10.60 22.74
C ASP A 577 -5.84 10.16 24.14
N ARG A 578 -7.02 9.53 24.31
CA ARG A 578 -7.45 8.96 25.60
C ARG A 578 -6.93 7.53 25.71
N GLY A 579 -5.88 7.37 26.51
CA GLY A 579 -5.17 6.11 26.70
C GLY A 579 -6.08 4.92 27.02
N SER A 580 -5.76 3.80 26.38
CA SER A 580 -5.63 2.44 26.93
C SER A 580 -6.54 1.94 28.06
N ASP A 581 -7.75 2.46 28.27
CA ASP A 581 -8.74 1.69 29.00
C ASP A 581 -9.11 0.45 28.17
N GLU A 582 -9.22 -0.69 28.84
CA GLU A 582 -9.38 -2.05 28.27
C GLU A 582 -10.59 -2.21 27.34
N SER A 583 -11.41 -1.16 27.23
CA SER A 583 -12.50 -0.97 26.27
C SER A 583 -12.03 0.00 25.18
N GLY A 584 -11.33 -0.53 24.17
CA GLY A 584 -10.56 0.26 23.21
C GLY A 584 -11.26 1.50 22.66
N GLY A 585 -10.71 2.68 22.96
CA GLY A 585 -11.11 3.99 22.43
C GLY A 585 -12.54 4.41 22.81
N THR A 586 -12.71 5.62 23.34
CA THR A 586 -14.06 6.20 23.43
C THR A 586 -14.56 6.45 22.02
N ALA A 587 -15.68 5.81 21.69
CA ALA A 587 -16.29 5.80 20.37
C ALA A 587 -17.56 6.65 20.41
N ASP A 588 -17.49 7.85 19.85
CA ASP A 588 -18.60 8.81 19.88
C ASP A 588 -19.36 8.77 18.55
N PRO A 589 -20.68 8.48 18.55
CA PRO A 589 -21.47 8.48 17.32
C PRO A 589 -21.71 9.92 16.86
N LEU A 590 -21.22 10.26 15.67
CA LEU A 590 -21.39 11.58 15.04
C LEU A 590 -22.69 11.70 14.24
N LEU A 591 -23.12 10.61 13.59
CA LEU A 591 -24.33 10.57 12.78
C LEU A 591 -24.96 9.19 12.88
N HIS A 592 -26.26 9.12 13.18
CA HIS A 592 -27.05 7.90 13.01
C HIS A 592 -27.79 7.94 11.68
N LEU A 593 -27.65 6.89 10.88
CA LEU A 593 -28.38 6.75 9.63
C LEU A 593 -29.85 6.37 9.86
N GLY A 594 -30.70 6.73 8.89
CA GLY A 594 -32.10 6.34 8.88
C GLY A 594 -32.29 4.83 8.70
N PRO A 595 -33.51 4.30 8.97
CA PRO A 595 -33.82 2.91 8.66
C PRO A 595 -33.59 2.60 7.17
N ALA A 596 -32.89 1.50 6.87
CA ALA A 596 -32.47 1.08 5.52
C ALA A 596 -31.45 1.99 4.79
N GLU A 597 -31.07 3.12 5.37
CA GLU A 597 -29.94 3.91 4.89
C GLU A 597 -28.63 3.25 5.32
N ARG A 598 -27.69 3.17 4.38
CA ARG A 598 -26.38 2.54 4.57
C ARG A 598 -25.30 3.34 3.91
N PHE A 599 -24.13 3.36 4.51
CA PHE A 599 -22.98 3.98 3.87
C PHE A 599 -22.54 3.23 2.62
N THR A 600 -22.04 3.99 1.65
CA THR A 600 -21.62 3.49 0.35
C THR A 600 -20.26 4.05 0.01
N GLY A 601 -19.35 3.18 -0.41
CA GLY A 601 -18.07 3.58 -0.99
C GLY A 601 -17.11 4.34 -0.08
N THR A 602 -16.16 5.04 -0.69
CA THR A 602 -15.16 5.88 -0.01
C THR A 602 -15.68 7.29 0.24
N SER A 603 -15.13 7.89 1.30
CA SER A 603 -15.30 9.27 1.70
C SER A 603 -14.24 10.16 1.08
N LEU A 604 -14.52 11.46 1.04
CA LEU A 604 -13.52 12.48 0.78
C LEU A 604 -13.27 13.31 2.02
N HIS A 605 -12.01 13.66 2.24
CA HIS A 605 -11.58 14.47 3.37
C HIS A 605 -10.68 15.59 2.88
N SER A 606 -10.81 16.73 3.52
CA SER A 606 -9.82 17.81 3.51
C SER A 606 -9.49 18.18 4.96
N THR A 607 -8.68 19.22 5.16
CA THR A 607 -8.35 19.71 6.50
C THR A 607 -9.59 20.13 7.28
N ASP A 608 -10.57 20.75 6.63
CA ASP A 608 -11.75 21.36 7.26
C ASP A 608 -13.08 20.71 6.88
N ARG A 609 -13.12 19.78 5.91
CA ARG A 609 -14.36 19.10 5.49
C ARG A 609 -14.25 17.58 5.39
N THR A 610 -15.37 16.91 5.65
CA THR A 610 -15.58 15.49 5.37
C THR A 610 -16.84 15.32 4.54
N LEU A 611 -16.76 14.62 3.41
CA LEU A 611 -17.90 14.25 2.58
C LEU A 611 -18.08 12.73 2.58
N LEU A 612 -19.32 12.30 2.82
CA LEU A 612 -19.72 10.90 2.87
C LEU A 612 -20.90 10.65 1.92
N ALA A 613 -20.98 9.44 1.37
CA ALA A 613 -22.11 9.00 0.58
C ALA A 613 -22.83 7.83 1.26
N THR A 614 -24.15 7.85 1.22
CA THR A 614 -25.01 6.71 1.53
C THR A 614 -25.78 6.30 0.28
N ASN A 615 -26.56 5.24 0.38
CA ASN A 615 -27.52 4.87 -0.66
C ASN A 615 -28.72 5.84 -0.79
N HIS A 616 -28.79 6.90 0.04
CA HIS A 616 -29.89 7.87 0.02
C HIS A 616 -29.44 9.33 -0.10
N ARG A 617 -28.26 9.69 0.44
CA ARG A 617 -27.83 11.08 0.58
C ARG A 617 -26.31 11.20 0.50
N LEU A 618 -25.85 12.41 0.22
CA LEU A 618 -24.49 12.83 0.56
C LEU A 618 -24.52 13.60 1.88
N TYR A 619 -23.48 13.53 2.69
CA TYR A 619 -23.34 14.29 3.93
C TYR A 619 -22.02 15.06 3.92
N LEU A 620 -22.10 16.39 3.88
CA LEU A 620 -20.94 17.28 3.96
C LEU A 620 -20.83 17.86 5.37
N PHE A 621 -19.73 17.60 6.05
CA PHE A 621 -19.46 18.03 7.42
C PHE A 621 -18.31 19.05 7.50
N ASP A 622 -18.41 19.98 8.45
CA ASP A 622 -17.35 20.89 8.86
C ASP A 622 -16.56 20.31 10.04
N ARG A 623 -15.31 19.93 9.76
CA ARG A 623 -14.39 19.36 10.76
C ARG A 623 -13.85 20.41 11.73
N SER A 624 -13.85 21.68 11.33
CA SER A 624 -13.38 22.76 12.21
C SER A 624 -14.40 23.17 13.27
N ARG A 625 -15.64 22.68 13.15
CA ARG A 625 -16.78 22.97 14.03
C ARG A 625 -17.40 21.67 14.54
N GLU A 626 -16.57 20.79 15.09
CA GLU A 626 -17.02 19.54 15.72
C GLU A 626 -17.91 18.67 14.82
N MET A 627 -17.54 18.54 13.53
CA MET A 627 -18.31 17.79 12.53
C MET A 627 -19.75 18.30 12.34
N LEU A 628 -19.96 19.63 12.33
CA LEU A 628 -21.24 20.25 11.99
C LEU A 628 -21.69 19.87 10.57
N LEU A 629 -22.93 19.38 10.41
CA LEU A 629 -23.51 19.08 9.10
C LEU A 629 -23.81 20.38 8.32
N LEU A 630 -23.19 20.54 7.15
CA LEU A 630 -23.34 21.72 6.28
C LEU A 630 -24.38 21.52 5.16
N ASP A 631 -24.36 20.36 4.52
CA ASP A 631 -25.25 20.04 3.40
C ASP A 631 -25.55 18.54 3.36
N ALA A 632 -26.75 18.19 2.88
CA ALA A 632 -27.21 16.81 2.81
C ALA A 632 -28.10 16.51 1.59
N PRO A 633 -27.60 16.70 0.35
CA PRO A 633 -28.43 16.54 -0.85
C PRO A 633 -28.85 15.08 -1.04
N ALA A 634 -30.11 14.88 -1.43
CA ALA A 634 -30.66 13.56 -1.70
C ALA A 634 -30.09 12.95 -2.98
N LEU A 635 -29.82 11.64 -2.94
CA LEU A 635 -29.54 10.81 -4.09
C LEU A 635 -30.86 10.19 -4.55
N LEU A 636 -31.44 10.75 -5.62
CA LEU A 636 -32.66 10.23 -6.24
C LEU A 636 -32.31 9.26 -7.38
N GLY A 637 -33.13 8.23 -7.60
CA GLY A 637 -33.04 7.31 -8.75
C GLY A 637 -32.39 5.96 -8.46
N GLN A 638 -31.76 5.34 -9.48
CA GLN A 638 -31.00 4.08 -9.33
C GLN A 638 -29.61 4.27 -8.67
N ASP A 639 -29.32 5.48 -8.18
CA ASP A 639 -28.03 5.82 -7.59
C ASP A 639 -27.97 5.34 -6.14
N LEU A 640 -27.39 4.17 -5.95
CA LEU A 640 -27.18 3.55 -4.65
C LEU A 640 -25.92 4.06 -3.96
N GLY A 641 -25.63 5.36 -4.08
CA GLY A 641 -24.38 5.96 -3.59
C GLY A 641 -23.15 5.39 -4.31
N GLY A 642 -21.98 5.46 -3.68
CA GLY A 642 -20.72 4.99 -4.27
C GLY A 642 -19.47 5.70 -3.77
N ASP A 643 -18.38 5.55 -4.51
CA ASP A 643 -17.07 6.07 -4.15
C ASP A 643 -16.97 7.54 -4.48
N LEU A 644 -16.52 8.33 -3.51
CA LEU A 644 -16.25 9.74 -3.74
C LEU A 644 -14.79 9.94 -4.18
N VAL A 645 -14.60 10.64 -5.29
CA VAL A 645 -13.28 11.03 -5.82
C VAL A 645 -13.24 12.54 -6.02
N GLY A 646 -12.28 13.20 -5.39
CA GLY A 646 -12.08 14.64 -5.51
C GLY A 646 -11.22 14.96 -6.74
N LEU A 647 -11.73 15.84 -7.59
CA LEU A 647 -11.00 16.55 -8.65
C LEU A 647 -10.82 18.01 -8.20
N ARG A 648 -9.96 18.83 -8.80
CA ARG A 648 -9.70 20.21 -8.31
C ARG A 648 -10.96 21.01 -7.94
N GLU A 649 -11.93 21.11 -8.85
CA GLU A 649 -13.17 21.90 -8.68
C GLU A 649 -14.46 21.05 -8.65
N HIS A 650 -14.33 19.73 -8.84
CA HIS A 650 -15.45 18.81 -8.97
C HIS A 650 -15.28 17.60 -8.06
N ILE A 651 -16.40 16.94 -7.76
CA ILE A 651 -16.42 15.68 -7.04
C ILE A 651 -17.15 14.67 -7.90
N LEU A 652 -16.54 13.51 -8.09
CA LEU A 652 -17.20 12.37 -8.72
C LEU A 652 -17.78 11.47 -7.64
N LEU A 653 -19.07 11.16 -7.77
CA LEU A 653 -19.70 10.03 -7.07
C LEU A 653 -19.78 8.87 -8.06
N LEU A 654 -18.98 7.85 -7.79
CA LEU A 654 -18.83 6.66 -8.63
C LEU A 654 -19.71 5.54 -8.08
N GLY A 655 -20.89 5.37 -8.67
CA GLY A 655 -21.79 4.27 -8.36
C GLY A 655 -21.30 2.94 -8.93
N ALA A 656 -22.15 1.92 -8.91
CA ALA A 656 -21.79 0.60 -9.43
C ALA A 656 -21.66 0.57 -10.97
N ASN A 657 -22.41 1.42 -11.68
CA ASN A 657 -22.33 1.60 -13.14
C ASN A 657 -22.64 3.03 -13.61
N THR A 658 -22.77 3.98 -12.68
CA THR A 658 -23.07 5.40 -12.94
C THR A 658 -21.94 6.29 -12.43
N VAL A 659 -21.78 7.44 -13.07
CA VAL A 659 -20.89 8.52 -12.63
C VAL A 659 -21.73 9.76 -12.47
N ARG A 660 -21.75 10.34 -11.27
CA ARG A 660 -22.38 11.63 -11.03
C ARG A 660 -21.30 12.66 -10.73
N VAL A 661 -21.31 13.77 -11.47
CA VAL A 661 -20.36 14.87 -11.28
C VAL A 661 -21.06 15.96 -10.47
N LEU A 662 -20.41 16.35 -9.38
CA LEU A 662 -20.86 17.37 -8.45
C LEU A 662 -19.91 18.56 -8.53
N ARG A 663 -20.46 19.76 -8.50
CA ARG A 663 -19.71 21.01 -8.36
C ARG A 663 -19.74 21.45 -6.91
N VAL A 664 -18.57 21.84 -6.41
CA VAL A 664 -18.42 22.41 -5.06
C VAL A 664 -18.78 23.89 -5.10
N LEU A 665 -19.62 24.33 -4.17
CA LEU A 665 -19.96 25.73 -3.94
C LEU A 665 -19.36 26.15 -2.58
N ARG A 666 -18.51 27.19 -2.60
CA ARG A 666 -17.78 27.71 -1.42
C ARG A 666 -18.51 28.88 -0.77
#